data_AF-A0A433UUB0-F1
#
_entry.id   AF-A0A433UUB0-F1
#
_cell.length_a   1.000
_cell.length_b   1.000
_cell.length_c   1.000
_cell.angle_alpha   90.00
_cell.angle_beta   90.00
_cell.angle_gamma   90.00
#
_symmetry.space_group_name_H-M   'P 1'
#
loop_
_entity.id
_entity.type
_entity.pdbx_description
1 polymer ?
#
loop_
_entity_poly.entity_id
_entity_poly.type
_entity_poly.pdbx_seq_one_letter_code
_entity_poly.pdbx_strand_id
1 'polypeptide(L)'
;MTQYHMGINLGHERSVAIVKDGEIVVAIEQERLDRHKYSPGYMLHAPGVAAQMQIPAEAMRYCLDSCNITLSDLATITANMPGHDCAPDILRRVLPAEIVHKVMRIPSHHLAHAYSAYWPSGFDNALILAVDATGTTTPAHYTESYTLYEGWGQTITTLHSEMVASHLAQLSTLGFVYEYITRKAGFVTQVGERIQHAEAGKLMGLAPFGTEQPNWHRWIQTTEDSFSLKISAYDIFLEVAALSKCYDDGEGKPYLRPYLVDLAYKVQKELEQALLHIVNLAIKRTGLRKLCVAGGVGLNSVANYELLRQLKLDDIFIFPAAGDSGIAAGCALWAYNTVGAGQKRVALTQATLGRHYDGDQVNQAIQHFQDSIVIEQLTTDEMIARTARVLAQGSIVARFEGGTEYGPRALGHRSIMADPTFKRMKDILNLRVKFREAFRPFAPVIPLEAVSQVFEQEVAAPFMLLVSPIKNEYHSKIPAVTHVDGTGRVQTVTEQDNPYFYRLCYKLVEERQGPPVLLNTSFNVAGQPIVETPLEAIATFLGTDIDYLAIENVWISKRHVPVRSYEEHLTKVGDVVLPHGLPPGVPSVTDLMAKLDRALFFGHTVGCPWSSEELQLLSNQGAQYKETSVLFPKTPFYANLQTKLSRDVILLLDPLSKSTLVDIKQQVPPSTYSFEEVKLLLAVLNAPESWLEQMRINLRLTHFEFTQRIEWANQQLRIYRLEPSYSYIKPLPEDSALPPTSNQTFAPFENENFSVRRILRKFYQFLQQAGYNETNICKLLNITSQQQIEPTYLYYYERYQLPQSTLADLIRLFLLRGAFTKAKLQEMFGNELLSTLCNLGLLIQRGEDWVSRVDLFAVAGLYVATDHRYMILSEDQIEEDVVMYVGMDSMGLVYTAPQYPANRVLDLCCGSGIQSLVASRYTKEAIGVDINPRAIRFARFNAQLNGISNTHFYLSDLYETAFGYFDTILANPPFVPSPSQECRFRDGGVTGEEILAQIITESTKHLVPNGKLFIVSDLVNIQQYESKLEQWWQGGAAYKLVLSTADRNDILFSVPHCHTAFNQTWQQYNIELDQWLQNFHTTGLRTVNFGYILICQVDSIRTRSYYSRTIHNPNQPIHQYVQEYFQQRQLLEEQQISDCFLVMSPDLRFRLEISPTTGEREIELFSPNNPYFTTYQISEQMYRMLQDINHSQPKWQAYATAINQDWLYELIYKGILYLTLEAPAVNRNRRLKSPPPTEGLKIEELETKTTPTCISSYLR
;
A
#
# COMPACT_ATOMS: atom_id res chain seq x y z
N MET A 1 -32.24 -54.65 0.61
CA MET A 1 -31.73 -54.59 1.99
C MET A 1 -31.73 -53.14 2.39
N THR A 2 -32.30 -52.82 3.54
CA THR A 2 -32.32 -51.45 4.07
C THR A 2 -30.90 -51.02 4.40
N GLN A 3 -30.44 -49.90 3.84
CA GLN A 3 -29.06 -49.42 4.00
C GLN A 3 -29.04 -48.10 4.78
N TYR A 4 -28.16 -48.03 5.78
CA TYR A 4 -27.92 -46.81 6.55
C TYR A 4 -26.67 -46.10 6.04
N HIS A 5 -26.78 -44.82 5.75
CA HIS A 5 -25.67 -43.99 5.28
C HIS A 5 -25.39 -42.90 6.31
N MET A 6 -24.17 -42.86 6.85
CA MET A 6 -23.75 -41.84 7.80
C MET A 6 -22.99 -40.73 7.08
N GLY A 7 -23.33 -39.49 7.38
CA GLY A 7 -22.59 -38.31 6.98
C GLY A 7 -22.03 -37.56 8.20
N ILE A 8 -20.84 -36.99 8.07
CA ILE A 8 -20.10 -36.34 9.16
C ILE A 8 -19.51 -35.02 8.66
N ASN A 9 -19.77 -33.93 9.38
CA ASN A 9 -19.02 -32.69 9.23
C ASN A 9 -17.84 -32.67 10.22
N LEU A 10 -16.63 -32.46 9.69
CA LEU A 10 -15.38 -32.40 10.47
C LEU A 10 -14.76 -30.99 10.55
N GLY A 11 -15.39 -29.99 9.92
CA GLY A 11 -15.01 -28.57 9.98
C GLY A 11 -15.34 -27.91 11.34
N HIS A 12 -15.79 -26.65 11.32
CA HIS A 12 -16.51 -26.09 12.49
C HIS A 12 -17.96 -26.57 12.49
N GLU A 13 -18.69 -26.38 13.59
CA GLU A 13 -20.09 -26.83 13.72
C GLU A 13 -20.22 -28.34 13.44
N ARG A 14 -19.32 -29.13 14.06
CA ARG A 14 -19.28 -30.58 13.87
C ARG A 14 -20.68 -31.17 14.05
N SER A 15 -21.07 -32.05 13.14
CA SER A 15 -22.40 -32.63 13.11
C SER A 15 -22.38 -34.03 12.51
N VAL A 16 -23.42 -34.81 12.80
CA VAL A 16 -23.62 -36.15 12.26
C VAL A 16 -25.08 -36.31 11.85
N ALA A 17 -25.30 -36.99 10.72
CA ALA A 17 -26.63 -37.36 10.25
C ALA A 17 -26.61 -38.81 9.72
N ILE A 18 -27.75 -39.50 9.86
CA ILE A 18 -27.97 -40.83 9.26
C ILE A 18 -29.17 -40.75 8.33
N VAL A 19 -28.98 -41.28 7.12
CA VAL A 19 -30.01 -41.43 6.10
C VAL A 19 -30.37 -42.90 5.91
N LYS A 20 -31.66 -43.18 5.80
CA LYS A 20 -32.23 -44.51 5.54
C LYS A 20 -33.31 -44.38 4.47
N ASP A 21 -33.17 -45.11 3.37
CA ASP A 21 -34.15 -45.13 2.26
C ASP A 21 -34.55 -43.72 1.76
N GLY A 22 -33.57 -42.80 1.72
CA GLY A 22 -33.74 -41.41 1.26
C GLY A 22 -34.29 -40.43 2.30
N GLU A 23 -34.57 -40.89 3.52
CA GLU A 23 -35.05 -40.07 4.65
C GLU A 23 -33.91 -39.78 5.64
N ILE A 24 -33.80 -38.54 6.11
CA ILE A 24 -32.90 -38.19 7.22
C ILE A 24 -33.60 -38.63 8.52
N VAL A 25 -33.16 -39.75 9.09
CA VAL A 25 -33.84 -40.35 10.25
C VAL A 25 -33.35 -39.83 11.60
N VAL A 26 -32.10 -39.34 11.65
CA VAL A 26 -31.56 -38.66 12.83
C VAL A 26 -30.43 -37.72 12.40
N ALA A 27 -30.37 -36.53 13.00
CA ALA A 27 -29.27 -35.59 12.83
C ALA A 27 -29.07 -34.75 14.09
N ILE A 28 -27.81 -34.50 14.47
CA ILE A 28 -27.48 -33.72 15.66
C ILE A 28 -26.19 -32.92 15.46
N GLU A 29 -26.18 -31.69 15.98
CA GLU A 29 -24.98 -30.86 16.07
C GLU A 29 -24.22 -31.19 17.37
N GLN A 30 -22.91 -31.37 17.28
CA GLN A 30 -22.06 -31.72 18.43
C GLN A 30 -22.12 -30.66 19.53
N GLU A 31 -22.35 -29.39 19.19
CA GLU A 31 -22.50 -28.30 20.17
C GLU A 31 -23.65 -28.51 21.17
N ARG A 32 -24.69 -29.26 20.76
CA ARG A 32 -25.84 -29.59 21.62
C ARG A 32 -25.41 -30.56 22.74
N LEU A 33 -24.38 -31.38 22.48
CA LEU A 33 -23.91 -32.44 23.36
C LEU A 33 -22.75 -31.99 24.24
N ASP A 34 -21.71 -31.39 23.64
CA ASP A 34 -20.52 -30.93 24.38
C ASP A 34 -20.72 -29.56 25.06
N ARG A 35 -21.86 -28.91 24.78
CA ARG A 35 -22.24 -27.59 25.29
C ARG A 35 -21.28 -26.46 24.90
N HIS A 36 -20.42 -26.69 23.91
CA HIS A 36 -19.53 -25.71 23.32
C HIS A 36 -20.11 -25.19 22.01
N LYS A 37 -20.59 -23.94 22.02
CA LYS A 37 -21.15 -23.28 20.85
C LYS A 37 -20.12 -23.20 19.71
N TYR A 38 -20.57 -23.49 18.49
CA TYR A 38 -19.77 -23.67 17.29
C TYR A 38 -18.72 -24.78 17.43
N SER A 39 -19.09 -25.88 18.12
CA SER A 39 -18.22 -27.00 18.52
C SER A 39 -17.03 -27.18 17.56
N PRO A 40 -15.80 -26.90 18.03
CA PRO A 40 -14.65 -26.82 17.14
C PRO A 40 -14.26 -28.19 16.60
N GLY A 41 -14.00 -28.27 15.30
CA GLY A 41 -13.29 -29.38 14.67
C GLY A 41 -11.89 -28.98 14.19
N TYR A 42 -11.60 -29.21 12.92
CA TYR A 42 -10.24 -29.13 12.34
C TYR A 42 -9.50 -27.78 12.53
N MET A 43 -10.23 -26.67 12.69
CA MET A 43 -9.63 -25.33 12.74
C MET A 43 -8.78 -25.02 13.98
N LEU A 44 -8.70 -25.92 14.98
CA LEU A 44 -7.91 -25.72 16.21
C LEU A 44 -6.39 -25.94 16.07
N HIS A 45 -5.91 -26.42 14.93
CA HIS A 45 -4.50 -26.82 14.80
C HIS A 45 -3.79 -26.14 13.62
N ALA A 46 -2.53 -25.77 13.84
CA ALA A 46 -1.66 -25.25 12.78
C ALA A 46 -1.59 -26.24 11.60
N PRO A 47 -1.39 -25.76 10.36
CA PRO A 47 -1.17 -26.61 9.21
C PRO A 47 -0.08 -27.65 9.51
N GLY A 48 -0.42 -28.95 9.45
CA GLY A 48 0.54 -30.05 9.62
C GLY A 48 0.36 -30.95 10.85
N VAL A 49 -0.57 -30.66 11.78
CA VAL A 49 -0.81 -31.52 12.97
C VAL A 49 -2.14 -32.27 12.87
N ALA A 50 -2.29 -33.13 11.86
CA ALA A 50 -3.46 -34.00 11.70
C ALA A 50 -3.68 -34.99 12.88
N ALA A 51 -2.66 -35.15 13.75
CA ALA A 51 -2.67 -36.10 14.86
C ALA A 51 -3.50 -35.69 16.09
N GLN A 52 -4.02 -34.45 16.16
CA GLN A 52 -4.79 -33.94 17.30
C GLN A 52 -6.30 -33.78 17.03
N MET A 53 -6.78 -34.23 15.87
CA MET A 53 -8.14 -33.99 15.43
C MET A 53 -9.17 -34.87 16.16
N GLN A 54 -10.18 -34.24 16.78
CA GLN A 54 -11.28 -34.94 17.44
C GLN A 54 -12.47 -35.14 16.50
N ILE A 55 -12.76 -36.40 16.17
CA ILE A 55 -14.03 -36.79 15.54
C ILE A 55 -15.20 -36.50 16.51
N PRO A 56 -16.42 -36.19 16.01
CA PRO A 56 -17.60 -35.97 16.84
C PRO A 56 -18.17 -37.30 17.37
N ALA A 57 -17.38 -38.00 18.19
CA ALA A 57 -17.69 -39.36 18.65
C ALA A 57 -19.01 -39.44 19.44
N GLU A 58 -19.34 -38.40 20.20
CA GLU A 58 -20.60 -38.33 20.95
C GLU A 58 -21.80 -38.20 20.01
N ALA A 59 -21.75 -37.32 19.01
CA ALA A 59 -22.79 -37.21 17.99
C ALA A 59 -22.91 -38.49 17.15
N MET A 60 -21.79 -39.14 16.81
CA MET A 60 -21.80 -40.43 16.12
C MET A 60 -22.53 -41.49 16.96
N ARG A 61 -22.19 -41.62 18.24
CA ARG A 61 -22.87 -42.54 19.17
C ARG A 61 -24.33 -42.17 19.33
N TYR A 62 -24.66 -40.89 19.49
CA TYR A 62 -26.03 -40.40 19.61
C TYR A 62 -26.90 -40.85 18.43
N CYS A 63 -26.42 -40.68 17.19
CA CYS A 63 -27.15 -41.09 16.00
C CYS A 63 -27.27 -42.62 15.89
N LEU A 64 -26.21 -43.37 16.18
CA LEU A 64 -26.20 -44.84 16.14
C LEU A 64 -27.17 -45.44 17.17
N ASP A 65 -27.12 -44.96 18.42
CA ASP A 65 -28.00 -45.40 19.51
C ASP A 65 -29.46 -45.08 19.20
N SER A 66 -29.74 -43.91 18.62
CA SER A 66 -31.10 -43.50 18.22
C SER A 66 -31.68 -44.39 17.12
N CYS A 67 -30.84 -44.94 16.26
CA CYS A 67 -31.23 -45.91 15.23
C CYS A 67 -31.14 -47.37 15.71
N ASN A 68 -30.63 -47.62 16.92
CA ASN A 68 -30.32 -48.96 17.44
C ASN A 68 -29.44 -49.81 16.49
N ILE A 69 -28.36 -49.20 15.98
CA ILE A 69 -27.41 -49.83 15.06
C ILE A 69 -25.96 -49.59 15.49
N THR A 70 -25.03 -50.33 14.89
CA THR A 70 -23.57 -50.18 15.08
C THR A 70 -22.89 -49.68 13.80
N LEU A 71 -21.60 -49.32 13.89
CA LEU A 71 -20.81 -48.94 12.70
C LEU A 71 -20.75 -50.05 11.64
N SER A 72 -20.89 -51.32 12.03
CA SER A 72 -20.90 -52.46 11.11
C SER A 72 -22.15 -52.53 10.26
N ASP A 73 -23.26 -51.93 10.71
CA ASP A 73 -24.55 -51.92 9.99
C ASP A 73 -24.64 -50.81 8.94
N LEU A 74 -23.72 -49.83 8.96
CA LEU A 74 -23.66 -48.75 7.98
C LEU A 74 -23.19 -49.29 6.61
N ALA A 75 -23.81 -48.81 5.53
CA ALA A 75 -23.36 -49.07 4.17
C ALA A 75 -22.20 -48.13 3.78
N THR A 76 -22.28 -46.86 4.16
CA THR A 76 -21.25 -45.85 3.88
C THR A 76 -21.06 -44.90 5.05
N ILE A 77 -19.84 -44.37 5.19
CA ILE A 77 -19.49 -43.25 6.06
C ILE A 77 -18.86 -42.19 5.18
N THR A 78 -19.48 -41.02 5.07
CA THR A 78 -18.97 -39.92 4.23
C THR A 78 -18.66 -38.73 5.10
N ALA A 79 -17.48 -38.15 4.96
CA ALA A 79 -17.11 -36.96 5.69
C ALA A 79 -16.51 -35.90 4.78
N ASN A 80 -16.67 -34.65 5.18
CA ASN A 80 -16.13 -33.51 4.47
C ASN A 80 -15.79 -32.38 5.44
N MET A 81 -14.88 -31.51 5.01
CA MET A 81 -14.60 -30.22 5.63
C MET A 81 -14.25 -29.18 4.55
N PRO A 82 -14.48 -27.87 4.80
CA PRO A 82 -14.14 -26.82 3.85
C PRO A 82 -12.62 -26.69 3.64
N GLY A 83 -12.21 -26.02 2.57
CA GLY A 83 -10.80 -25.87 2.22
C GLY A 83 -10.22 -27.12 1.56
N HIS A 84 -8.97 -27.49 1.92
CA HIS A 84 -8.37 -28.74 1.45
C HIS A 84 -8.94 -29.91 2.26
N ASP A 85 -9.82 -30.70 1.63
CA ASP A 85 -10.56 -31.75 2.32
C ASP A 85 -9.70 -32.98 2.65
N CYS A 86 -9.22 -33.06 3.89
CA CYS A 86 -8.55 -34.22 4.47
C CYS A 86 -9.49 -35.13 5.29
N ALA A 87 -10.79 -34.80 5.42
CA ALA A 87 -11.70 -35.45 6.36
C ALA A 87 -11.83 -36.98 6.13
N PRO A 88 -11.97 -37.48 4.89
CA PRO A 88 -11.96 -38.91 4.61
C PRO A 88 -10.66 -39.59 5.07
N ASP A 89 -9.50 -38.97 4.85
CA ASP A 89 -8.21 -39.57 5.17
C ASP A 89 -7.98 -39.67 6.68
N ILE A 90 -8.49 -38.70 7.44
CA ILE A 90 -8.50 -38.73 8.91
C ILE A 90 -9.36 -39.88 9.41
N LEU A 91 -10.60 -40.02 8.91
CA LEU A 91 -11.47 -41.13 9.31
C LEU A 91 -10.85 -42.49 9.01
N ARG A 92 -10.20 -42.67 7.85
CA ARG A 92 -9.52 -43.92 7.51
C ARG A 92 -8.38 -44.28 8.47
N ARG A 93 -7.81 -43.32 9.20
CA ARG A 93 -6.74 -43.56 10.19
C ARG A 93 -7.28 -43.88 11.59
N VAL A 94 -8.43 -43.31 11.96
CA VAL A 94 -8.98 -43.39 13.32
C VAL A 94 -9.99 -44.53 13.47
N LEU A 95 -10.69 -44.88 12.40
CA LEU A 95 -11.67 -45.97 12.42
C LEU A 95 -11.00 -47.36 12.32
N PRO A 96 -11.60 -48.42 12.91
CA PRO A 96 -11.11 -49.79 12.79
C PRO A 96 -10.91 -50.22 11.34
N ALA A 97 -9.84 -50.97 11.06
CA ALA A 97 -9.48 -51.42 9.70
C ALA A 97 -10.62 -52.13 8.96
N GLU A 98 -11.47 -52.83 9.70
CA GLU A 98 -12.65 -53.56 9.19
C GLU A 98 -13.72 -52.65 8.57
N ILE A 99 -13.79 -51.35 8.93
CA ILE A 99 -14.82 -50.42 8.43
C ILE A 99 -14.26 -49.30 7.54
N VAL A 100 -12.94 -49.16 7.44
CA VAL A 100 -12.26 -48.12 6.63
C VAL A 100 -12.69 -48.14 5.16
N HIS A 101 -12.99 -49.32 4.60
CA HIS A 101 -13.46 -49.47 3.22
C HIS A 101 -14.84 -48.84 2.96
N LYS A 102 -15.60 -48.51 4.01
CA LYS A 102 -16.90 -47.82 3.92
C LYS A 102 -16.75 -46.29 3.85
N VAL A 103 -15.52 -45.76 4.01
CA VAL A 103 -15.27 -44.31 4.04
C VAL A 103 -15.20 -43.73 2.63
N MET A 104 -16.20 -42.91 2.28
CA MET A 104 -16.35 -42.28 0.97
C MET A 104 -15.88 -40.82 0.97
N ARG A 105 -15.50 -40.32 -0.20
CA ARG A 105 -15.12 -38.91 -0.43
C ARG A 105 -16.12 -38.28 -1.39
N ILE A 106 -16.73 -37.18 -0.98
CA ILE A 106 -17.56 -36.35 -1.86
C ILE A 106 -16.66 -35.43 -2.72
N PRO A 107 -17.00 -35.14 -3.99
CA PRO A 107 -16.17 -34.30 -4.87
C PRO A 107 -15.99 -32.83 -4.45
N SER A 108 -16.98 -32.25 -3.78
CA SER A 108 -16.99 -30.83 -3.42
C SER A 108 -17.80 -30.59 -2.15
N HIS A 109 -17.37 -29.61 -1.36
CA HIS A 109 -18.06 -29.12 -0.18
C HIS A 109 -19.39 -28.45 -0.55
N HIS A 110 -19.42 -27.61 -1.58
CA HIS A 110 -20.67 -27.02 -2.10
C HIS A 110 -21.63 -28.06 -2.67
N LEU A 111 -21.12 -29.19 -3.18
CA LEU A 111 -21.99 -30.29 -3.60
C LEU A 111 -22.69 -30.95 -2.41
N ALA A 112 -22.03 -31.09 -1.24
CA ALA A 112 -22.70 -31.56 -0.03
C ALA A 112 -23.83 -30.59 0.38
N HIS A 113 -23.56 -29.28 0.36
CA HIS A 113 -24.58 -28.25 0.57
C HIS A 113 -25.75 -28.40 -0.41
N ALA A 114 -25.48 -28.57 -1.70
CA ALA A 114 -26.51 -28.74 -2.72
C ALA A 114 -27.40 -29.98 -2.45
N TYR A 115 -26.82 -31.11 -2.06
CA TYR A 115 -27.58 -32.31 -1.67
C TYR A 115 -28.41 -32.06 -0.40
N SER A 116 -27.89 -31.33 0.59
CA SER A 116 -28.64 -31.03 1.82
C SER A 116 -29.91 -30.22 1.56
N ALA A 117 -29.94 -29.36 0.54
CA ALA A 117 -31.12 -28.57 0.20
C ALA A 117 -32.02 -29.24 -0.85
N TYR A 118 -31.47 -29.69 -1.98
CA TYR A 118 -32.31 -30.16 -3.09
C TYR A 118 -33.00 -31.49 -2.80
N TRP A 119 -32.30 -32.46 -2.22
CA TRP A 119 -32.88 -33.78 -1.99
C TRP A 119 -34.11 -33.77 -1.08
N PRO A 120 -34.09 -33.07 0.07
CA PRO A 120 -35.25 -32.97 0.95
C PRO A 120 -36.26 -31.86 0.59
N SER A 121 -36.08 -31.11 -0.50
CA SER A 121 -36.99 -29.99 -0.83
C SER A 121 -38.40 -30.40 -1.26
N GLY A 122 -38.57 -31.63 -1.76
CA GLY A 122 -39.80 -32.05 -2.42
C GLY A 122 -40.01 -31.50 -3.84
N PHE A 123 -39.05 -30.78 -4.41
CA PHE A 123 -39.15 -30.23 -5.77
C PHE A 123 -38.65 -31.22 -6.84
N ASP A 124 -39.43 -31.42 -7.91
CA ASP A 124 -39.01 -32.26 -9.05
C ASP A 124 -37.88 -31.64 -9.88
N ASN A 125 -37.86 -30.30 -9.95
CA ASN A 125 -36.81 -29.52 -10.58
C ASN A 125 -36.65 -28.18 -9.85
N ALA A 126 -35.41 -27.69 -9.75
CA ALA A 126 -35.09 -26.44 -9.08
C ALA A 126 -33.69 -25.93 -9.45
N LEU A 127 -33.49 -24.62 -9.36
CA LEU A 127 -32.16 -24.05 -9.20
C LEU A 127 -31.65 -24.34 -7.79
N ILE A 128 -30.36 -24.55 -7.63
CA ILE A 128 -29.73 -24.79 -6.33
C ILE A 128 -28.57 -23.82 -6.19
N LEU A 129 -28.58 -23.00 -5.13
CA LEU A 129 -27.53 -22.07 -4.80
C LEU A 129 -26.83 -22.53 -3.52
N ALA A 130 -25.59 -22.98 -3.66
CA ALA A 130 -24.68 -23.18 -2.53
C ALA A 130 -23.81 -21.92 -2.40
N VAL A 131 -23.94 -21.19 -1.30
CA VAL A 131 -23.20 -19.94 -1.06
C VAL A 131 -22.67 -19.89 0.37
N ASP A 132 -21.36 -19.81 0.50
CA ASP A 132 -20.68 -19.93 1.78
C ASP A 132 -19.51 -18.94 1.93
N ALA A 133 -18.85 -18.97 3.09
CA ALA A 133 -17.57 -18.33 3.31
C ALA A 133 -16.51 -18.90 2.36
N THR A 134 -16.36 -20.23 2.33
CA THR A 134 -15.52 -20.97 1.36
C THR A 134 -15.98 -22.40 1.20
N GLY A 135 -15.89 -22.95 -0.01
CA GLY A 135 -16.03 -24.38 -0.26
C GLY A 135 -14.69 -25.12 -0.40
N THR A 136 -14.61 -26.03 -1.37
CA THR A 136 -13.42 -26.85 -1.62
C THR A 136 -12.28 -26.04 -2.23
N THR A 137 -11.08 -26.18 -1.67
CA THR A 137 -9.84 -25.64 -2.24
C THR A 137 -9.15 -26.67 -3.12
N THR A 138 -9.01 -26.32 -4.40
CA THR A 138 -8.34 -27.14 -5.43
C THR A 138 -6.81 -27.18 -5.23
N PRO A 139 -6.11 -28.17 -5.82
CA PRO A 139 -4.64 -28.21 -5.83
C PRO A 139 -3.97 -26.99 -6.48
N ALA A 140 -4.71 -26.22 -7.28
CA ALA A 140 -4.24 -24.98 -7.89
C ALA A 140 -4.42 -23.74 -6.97
N HIS A 141 -4.76 -23.93 -5.69
CA HIS A 141 -4.98 -22.88 -4.68
C HIS A 141 -6.15 -21.93 -4.96
N TYR A 142 -7.21 -22.42 -5.60
CA TYR A 142 -8.50 -21.72 -5.72
C TYR A 142 -9.56 -22.39 -4.86
N THR A 143 -10.37 -21.59 -4.19
CA THR A 143 -11.49 -22.02 -3.34
C THR A 143 -12.83 -21.57 -3.90
N GLU A 144 -13.86 -22.39 -3.73
CA GLU A 144 -15.23 -22.03 -4.13
C GLU A 144 -15.76 -20.87 -3.26
N SER A 145 -16.40 -19.87 -3.89
CA SER A 145 -17.17 -18.82 -3.19
C SER A 145 -18.67 -19.11 -3.21
N TYR A 146 -19.21 -19.46 -4.38
CA TYR A 146 -20.58 -19.93 -4.54
C TYR A 146 -20.67 -20.82 -5.77
N THR A 147 -21.66 -21.71 -5.78
CA THR A 147 -21.91 -22.63 -6.88
C THR A 147 -23.41 -22.69 -7.16
N LEU A 148 -23.75 -22.56 -8.44
CA LEU A 148 -25.10 -22.73 -8.97
C LEU A 148 -25.21 -24.11 -9.59
N TYR A 149 -26.29 -24.82 -9.28
CA TYR A 149 -26.62 -26.11 -9.87
C TYR A 149 -28.06 -26.11 -10.40
N GLU A 150 -28.31 -27.06 -11.29
CA GLU A 150 -29.63 -27.47 -11.75
C GLU A 150 -29.97 -28.83 -11.15
N GLY A 151 -31.10 -28.91 -10.45
CA GLY A 151 -31.69 -30.15 -9.99
C GLY A 151 -32.77 -30.61 -10.95
N TRP A 152 -32.66 -31.85 -11.44
CA TRP A 152 -33.69 -32.51 -12.25
C TRP A 152 -33.91 -33.95 -11.79
N GLY A 153 -35.04 -34.21 -11.14
CA GLY A 153 -35.36 -35.52 -10.57
C GLY A 153 -34.31 -35.93 -9.54
N GLN A 154 -33.48 -36.91 -9.88
CA GLN A 154 -32.44 -37.47 -9.01
C GLN A 154 -31.04 -36.86 -9.27
N THR A 155 -30.90 -36.01 -10.29
CA THR A 155 -29.61 -35.50 -10.76
C THR A 155 -29.39 -34.06 -10.32
N ILE A 156 -28.16 -33.74 -9.92
CA ILE A 156 -27.67 -32.38 -9.68
C ILE A 156 -26.52 -32.11 -10.66
N THR A 157 -26.65 -31.09 -11.50
CA THR A 157 -25.64 -30.69 -12.50
C THR A 157 -25.13 -29.30 -12.20
N THR A 158 -23.80 -29.08 -12.26
CA THR A 158 -23.22 -27.74 -12.02
C THR A 158 -23.49 -26.82 -13.21
N LEU A 159 -24.07 -25.65 -12.94
CA LEU A 159 -24.29 -24.58 -13.91
C LEU A 159 -23.11 -23.58 -13.91
N HIS A 160 -22.65 -23.19 -12.72
CA HIS A 160 -21.51 -22.27 -12.55
C HIS A 160 -20.87 -22.50 -11.19
N SER A 161 -19.54 -22.43 -11.12
CA SER A 161 -18.80 -22.41 -9.85
C SER A 161 -17.86 -21.22 -9.84
N GLU A 162 -18.10 -20.27 -8.94
CA GLU A 162 -17.22 -19.12 -8.77
C GLU A 162 -16.03 -19.50 -7.89
N MET A 163 -14.83 -19.38 -8.43
CA MET A 163 -13.59 -19.77 -7.78
C MET A 163 -12.70 -18.55 -7.55
N VAL A 164 -12.26 -18.38 -6.31
CA VAL A 164 -11.42 -17.26 -5.88
C VAL A 164 -10.06 -17.80 -5.43
N ALA A 165 -8.98 -17.06 -5.65
CA ALA A 165 -7.68 -17.45 -5.12
C ALA A 165 -7.76 -17.57 -3.58
N SER A 166 -7.35 -18.71 -3.04
CA SER A 166 -7.57 -19.07 -1.63
C SER A 166 -6.96 -18.07 -0.64
N HIS A 167 -5.84 -17.43 -0.97
CA HIS A 167 -5.21 -16.40 -0.13
C HIS A 167 -5.96 -15.06 -0.13
N LEU A 168 -6.82 -14.80 -1.12
CA LEU A 168 -7.67 -13.60 -1.18
C LEU A 168 -9.08 -13.83 -0.60
N ALA A 169 -9.46 -15.08 -0.32
CA ALA A 169 -10.82 -15.47 -0.02
C ALA A 169 -11.47 -14.60 1.07
N GLN A 170 -10.72 -14.23 2.12
CA GLN A 170 -11.19 -13.45 3.26
C GLN A 170 -11.90 -12.14 2.89
N LEU A 171 -11.55 -11.52 1.75
CA LEU A 171 -12.18 -10.29 1.25
C LEU A 171 -12.55 -10.39 -0.23
N SER A 172 -12.74 -11.61 -0.73
CA SER A 172 -13.13 -11.84 -2.12
C SER A 172 -14.23 -12.89 -2.30
N THR A 173 -14.70 -13.52 -1.21
CA THR A 173 -15.92 -14.33 -1.21
C THR A 173 -17.07 -13.59 -0.52
N LEU A 174 -18.30 -13.86 -0.95
CA LEU A 174 -19.50 -13.21 -0.38
C LEU A 174 -19.64 -13.46 1.12
N GLY A 175 -19.45 -14.70 1.57
CA GLY A 175 -19.54 -15.06 2.98
C GLY A 175 -18.46 -14.36 3.82
N PHE A 176 -17.19 -14.42 3.42
CA PHE A 176 -16.14 -13.82 4.24
C PHE A 176 -16.17 -12.29 4.26
N VAL A 177 -16.60 -11.62 3.18
CA VAL A 177 -16.81 -10.16 3.21
C VAL A 177 -17.87 -9.80 4.27
N TYR A 178 -18.96 -10.56 4.35
CA TYR A 178 -19.98 -10.38 5.38
C TYR A 178 -19.44 -10.65 6.79
N GLU A 179 -18.66 -11.72 6.95
CA GLU A 179 -18.05 -12.04 8.23
C GLU A 179 -16.95 -11.05 8.66
N TYR A 180 -16.24 -10.43 7.72
CA TYR A 180 -15.22 -9.42 8.01
C TYR A 180 -15.84 -8.24 8.76
N ILE A 181 -16.98 -7.73 8.27
CA ILE A 181 -17.73 -6.66 8.94
C ILE A 181 -18.34 -7.16 10.25
N THR A 182 -18.80 -8.42 10.29
CA THR A 182 -19.30 -9.05 11.52
C THR A 182 -18.24 -9.01 12.63
N ARG A 183 -16.98 -9.34 12.30
CA ARG A 183 -15.85 -9.26 13.24
C ARG A 183 -15.55 -7.83 13.66
N LYS A 184 -15.60 -6.86 12.73
CA LYS A 184 -15.39 -5.44 13.05
C LYS A 184 -16.48 -4.88 13.98
N ALA A 185 -17.72 -5.36 13.87
CA ALA A 185 -18.81 -5.04 14.80
C ALA A 185 -18.66 -5.70 16.19
N GLY A 186 -17.61 -6.50 16.40
CA GLY A 186 -17.36 -7.22 17.66
C GLY A 186 -18.27 -8.44 17.87
N PHE A 187 -18.98 -8.89 16.83
CA PHE A 187 -19.86 -10.05 16.90
C PHE A 187 -19.08 -11.34 16.68
N VAL A 188 -18.25 -11.68 17.66
CA VAL A 188 -17.43 -12.89 17.64
C VAL A 188 -17.70 -13.75 18.86
N THR A 189 -17.76 -15.05 18.64
CA THR A 189 -17.67 -16.05 19.71
C THR A 189 -16.28 -16.64 19.70
N GLN A 190 -15.59 -16.54 20.84
CA GLN A 190 -14.29 -17.16 21.01
C GLN A 190 -14.47 -18.69 21.10
N VAL A 191 -13.79 -19.44 20.24
CA VAL A 191 -13.81 -20.90 20.20
C VAL A 191 -12.40 -21.40 20.49
N GLY A 192 -12.17 -21.87 21.71
CA GLY A 192 -10.82 -22.18 22.20
C GLY A 192 -9.92 -20.94 22.34
N GLU A 193 -8.61 -21.13 22.42
CA GLU A 193 -7.67 -20.01 22.65
C GLU A 193 -7.38 -19.15 21.40
N ARG A 194 -7.62 -19.68 20.20
CA ARG A 194 -7.06 -19.10 18.95
C ARG A 194 -8.06 -18.79 17.83
N ILE A 195 -9.33 -19.18 17.96
CA ILE A 195 -10.32 -19.02 16.89
C ILE A 195 -11.45 -18.09 17.33
N GLN A 196 -11.88 -17.25 16.41
CA GLN A 196 -13.07 -16.42 16.56
C GLN A 196 -14.07 -16.75 15.45
N HIS A 197 -15.22 -17.29 15.85
CA HIS A 197 -16.33 -17.54 14.94
C HIS A 197 -17.20 -16.28 14.82
N ALA A 198 -17.52 -15.88 13.60
CA ALA A 198 -18.29 -14.66 13.33
C ALA A 198 -19.80 -14.93 13.45
N GLU A 199 -20.50 -14.20 14.33
CA GLU A 199 -21.95 -14.36 14.52
C GLU A 199 -22.73 -13.52 13.48
N ALA A 200 -22.66 -13.89 12.20
CA ALA A 200 -23.22 -13.11 11.08
C ALA A 200 -24.71 -12.75 11.25
N GLY A 201 -25.50 -13.61 11.90
CA GLY A 201 -26.90 -13.33 12.22
C GLY A 201 -27.13 -12.12 13.15
N LYS A 202 -26.11 -11.69 13.92
CA LYS A 202 -26.14 -10.44 14.68
C LYS A 202 -25.97 -9.22 13.78
N LEU A 203 -25.04 -9.30 12.82
CA LEU A 203 -24.82 -8.24 11.83
C LEU A 203 -26.08 -8.03 10.96
N MET A 204 -26.72 -9.13 10.56
CA MET A 204 -28.00 -9.09 9.85
C MET A 204 -29.09 -8.36 10.66
N GLY A 205 -29.13 -8.54 11.97
CA GLY A 205 -30.05 -7.81 12.85
C GLY A 205 -29.66 -6.35 13.14
N LEU A 206 -28.39 -5.99 12.91
CA LEU A 206 -27.89 -4.62 13.03
C LEU A 206 -28.18 -3.80 11.77
N ALA A 207 -28.11 -4.42 10.59
CA ALA A 207 -28.25 -3.76 9.30
C ALA A 207 -29.46 -2.81 9.17
N PRO A 208 -30.68 -3.12 9.68
CA PRO A 208 -31.83 -2.22 9.60
C PRO A 208 -31.68 -0.89 10.37
N PHE A 209 -30.68 -0.74 11.24
CA PHE A 209 -30.39 0.49 11.98
C PHE A 209 -29.43 1.43 11.23
N GLY A 210 -28.84 0.94 10.14
CA GLY A 210 -27.94 1.71 9.28
C GLY A 210 -28.68 2.33 8.11
N THR A 211 -27.94 3.11 7.33
CA THR A 211 -28.45 3.85 6.17
C THR A 211 -27.46 3.76 5.02
N GLU A 212 -27.94 4.03 3.81
CA GLU A 212 -27.08 4.12 2.63
C GLU A 212 -26.20 5.37 2.72
N GLN A 213 -24.90 5.19 2.50
CA GLN A 213 -23.94 6.29 2.45
C GLN A 213 -23.52 6.53 1.00
N PRO A 214 -23.98 7.63 0.35
CA PRO A 214 -23.84 7.83 -1.08
C PRO A 214 -22.39 8.01 -1.56
N ASN A 215 -21.46 8.32 -0.66
CA ASN A 215 -20.05 8.55 -0.98
C ASN A 215 -19.13 7.37 -0.63
N TRP A 216 -19.68 6.15 -0.43
CA TRP A 216 -18.91 4.93 -0.17
C TRP A 216 -18.88 4.05 -1.42
N HIS A 217 -17.77 3.36 -1.71
CA HIS A 217 -17.63 2.61 -2.96
C HIS A 217 -18.37 1.29 -2.90
N ARG A 218 -19.03 0.89 -3.99
CA ARG A 218 -19.64 -0.44 -4.10
C ARG A 218 -18.57 -1.53 -4.12
N TRP A 219 -18.61 -2.46 -3.18
CA TRP A 219 -17.64 -3.54 -3.01
C TRP A 219 -17.93 -4.74 -3.91
N ILE A 220 -19.20 -5.08 -4.09
CA ILE A 220 -19.64 -6.22 -4.90
C ILE A 220 -20.29 -5.69 -6.19
N GLN A 221 -19.55 -5.81 -7.29
CA GLN A 221 -19.99 -5.34 -8.60
C GLN A 221 -20.44 -6.49 -9.48
N THR A 222 -21.64 -6.36 -10.03
CA THR A 222 -22.24 -7.30 -10.98
C THR A 222 -21.71 -7.01 -12.39
N THR A 223 -21.48 -8.06 -13.18
CA THR A 223 -21.18 -7.94 -14.62
C THR A 223 -22.37 -8.42 -15.42
N GLU A 224 -22.80 -7.65 -16.41
CA GLU A 224 -23.93 -8.01 -17.29
C GLU A 224 -23.68 -9.37 -17.95
N ASP A 225 -24.71 -10.21 -18.01
CA ASP A 225 -24.71 -11.57 -18.57
C ASP A 225 -23.67 -12.57 -18.02
N SER A 226 -22.99 -12.21 -16.92
CA SER A 226 -22.00 -13.05 -16.25
C SER A 226 -22.47 -13.47 -14.85
N PHE A 227 -22.20 -14.73 -14.51
CA PHE A 227 -22.36 -15.22 -13.15
C PHE A 227 -21.27 -14.73 -12.21
N SER A 228 -20.12 -14.28 -12.72
CA SER A 228 -18.99 -13.83 -11.90
C SER A 228 -19.16 -12.43 -11.38
N LEU A 229 -18.81 -12.24 -10.11
CA LEU A 229 -18.85 -10.97 -9.40
C LEU A 229 -17.43 -10.39 -9.29
N LYS A 230 -17.31 -9.06 -9.39
CA LYS A 230 -16.04 -8.37 -9.12
C LYS A 230 -16.04 -7.88 -7.69
N ILE A 231 -15.11 -8.40 -6.89
CA ILE A 231 -14.90 -8.04 -5.48
C ILE A 231 -13.41 -7.72 -5.32
N SER A 232 -13.10 -6.50 -4.88
CA SER A 232 -11.71 -6.10 -4.62
C SER A 232 -11.38 -6.23 -3.14
N ALA A 233 -10.57 -7.22 -2.79
CA ALA A 233 -10.10 -7.42 -1.42
C ALA A 233 -9.37 -6.19 -0.87
N TYR A 234 -8.54 -5.58 -1.71
CA TYR A 234 -7.76 -4.40 -1.33
C TYR A 234 -8.65 -3.19 -1.05
N ASP A 235 -9.60 -2.90 -1.95
CA ASP A 235 -10.44 -1.72 -1.81
C ASP A 235 -11.32 -1.84 -0.55
N ILE A 236 -11.84 -3.03 -0.23
CA ILE A 236 -12.57 -3.30 1.01
C ILE A 236 -11.67 -3.09 2.24
N PHE A 237 -10.46 -3.67 2.23
CA PHE A 237 -9.51 -3.53 3.33
C PHE A 237 -9.19 -2.06 3.62
N LEU A 238 -8.83 -1.30 2.58
CA LEU A 238 -8.49 0.12 2.70
C LEU A 238 -9.69 0.97 3.12
N GLU A 239 -10.87 0.75 2.54
CA GLU A 239 -12.06 1.52 2.89
C GLU A 239 -12.41 1.35 4.38
N VAL A 240 -12.35 0.11 4.89
CA VAL A 240 -12.61 -0.17 6.31
C VAL A 240 -11.50 0.39 7.21
N ALA A 241 -10.24 0.34 6.80
CA ALA A 241 -9.13 0.97 7.54
C ALA A 241 -9.28 2.50 7.60
N ALA A 242 -9.70 3.12 6.50
CA ALA A 242 -9.98 4.54 6.37
C ALA A 242 -11.14 4.97 7.27
N LEU A 243 -12.27 4.26 7.19
CA LEU A 243 -13.43 4.50 8.05
C LEU A 243 -13.10 4.36 9.54
N SER A 244 -12.36 3.31 9.90
CA SER A 244 -11.91 3.11 11.29
C SER A 244 -11.05 4.29 11.76
N LYS A 245 -10.10 4.76 10.95
CA LYS A 245 -9.26 5.92 11.34
C LYS A 245 -10.07 7.21 11.59
N CYS A 246 -11.18 7.39 10.89
CA CYS A 246 -12.01 8.60 11.02
C CYS A 246 -13.09 8.53 12.09
N TYR A 247 -13.70 7.36 12.30
CA TYR A 247 -14.91 7.21 13.13
C TYR A 247 -14.75 6.28 14.32
N ASP A 248 -13.63 5.60 14.45
CA ASP A 248 -13.36 4.75 15.59
C ASP A 248 -12.79 5.60 16.73
N ASP A 249 -13.63 5.88 17.72
CA ASP A 249 -13.26 6.58 18.96
C ASP A 249 -12.60 5.66 19.99
N GLY A 250 -12.59 4.34 19.75
CA GLY A 250 -12.08 3.34 20.69
C GLY A 250 -12.96 3.11 21.92
N GLU A 251 -14.06 3.84 22.10
CA GLU A 251 -14.87 3.83 23.31
C GLU A 251 -16.12 2.95 23.18
N GLY A 252 -16.54 2.33 24.29
CA GLY A 252 -17.76 1.54 24.34
C GLY A 252 -17.75 0.27 23.47
N LYS A 253 -18.94 -0.14 23.01
CA LYS A 253 -19.12 -1.39 22.23
C LYS A 253 -19.03 -1.10 20.73
N PRO A 254 -18.26 -1.88 19.95
CA PRO A 254 -18.04 -1.60 18.52
C PRO A 254 -19.31 -1.47 17.68
N TYR A 255 -20.33 -2.30 17.91
CA TYR A 255 -21.59 -2.23 17.15
C TYR A 255 -22.45 -0.98 17.41
N LEU A 256 -22.07 -0.11 18.38
CA LEU A 256 -22.70 1.19 18.58
C LEU A 256 -22.02 2.30 17.77
N ARG A 257 -20.87 2.02 17.14
CA ARG A 257 -20.14 3.00 16.33
C ARG A 257 -20.91 3.25 15.02
N PRO A 258 -21.31 4.49 14.72
CA PRO A 258 -22.21 4.77 13.60
C PRO A 258 -21.75 4.22 12.25
N TYR A 259 -20.46 4.30 11.93
CA TYR A 259 -19.92 3.79 10.67
C TYR A 259 -20.04 2.27 10.53
N LEU A 260 -19.98 1.51 11.64
CA LEU A 260 -20.15 0.05 11.61
C LEU A 260 -21.62 -0.34 11.38
N VAL A 261 -22.56 0.47 11.89
CA VAL A 261 -23.99 0.28 11.65
C VAL A 261 -24.31 0.48 10.16
N ASP A 262 -23.76 1.52 9.54
CA ASP A 262 -23.91 1.76 8.10
C ASP A 262 -23.15 0.73 7.25
N LEU A 263 -21.99 0.25 7.69
CA LEU A 263 -21.30 -0.87 7.02
C LEU A 263 -22.12 -2.17 7.07
N ALA A 264 -22.84 -2.42 8.18
CA ALA A 264 -23.76 -3.55 8.29
C ALA A 264 -24.92 -3.42 7.28
N TYR A 265 -25.50 -2.23 7.13
CA TYR A 265 -26.51 -1.94 6.10
C TYR A 265 -25.95 -2.17 4.70
N LYS A 266 -24.79 -1.59 4.39
CA LYS A 266 -24.12 -1.69 3.09
C LYS A 266 -23.86 -3.13 2.68
N VAL A 267 -23.16 -3.91 3.52
CA VAL A 267 -22.78 -5.28 3.16
C VAL A 267 -24.01 -6.19 2.99
N GLN A 268 -25.08 -5.94 3.76
CA GLN A 268 -26.36 -6.62 3.62
C GLN A 268 -27.01 -6.31 2.26
N LYS A 269 -27.12 -5.03 1.89
CA LYS A 269 -27.73 -4.64 0.60
C LYS A 269 -26.91 -5.08 -0.60
N GLU A 270 -25.58 -4.99 -0.54
CA GLU A 270 -24.75 -5.45 -1.65
C GLU A 270 -24.78 -6.97 -1.83
N LEU A 271 -24.86 -7.73 -0.73
CA LEU A 271 -25.09 -9.18 -0.78
C LEU A 271 -26.42 -9.50 -1.45
N GLU A 272 -27.53 -8.85 -1.03
CA GLU A 272 -28.85 -9.03 -1.65
C GLU A 272 -28.81 -8.80 -3.16
N GLN A 273 -28.20 -7.69 -3.61
CA GLN A 273 -28.09 -7.36 -5.03
C GLN A 273 -27.24 -8.36 -5.81
N ALA A 274 -26.15 -8.84 -5.21
CA ALA A 274 -25.30 -9.85 -5.83
C ALA A 274 -26.05 -11.18 -6.04
N LEU A 275 -26.78 -11.64 -5.01
CA LEU A 275 -27.57 -12.87 -5.07
C LEU A 275 -28.74 -12.74 -6.07
N LEU A 276 -29.43 -11.61 -6.08
CA LEU A 276 -30.49 -11.31 -7.05
C LEU A 276 -29.98 -11.40 -8.49
N HIS A 277 -28.81 -10.81 -8.76
CA HIS A 277 -28.19 -10.85 -10.09
C HIS A 277 -27.89 -12.28 -10.54
N ILE A 278 -27.16 -13.06 -9.73
CA ILE A 278 -26.73 -14.42 -10.12
C ILE A 278 -27.92 -15.36 -10.29
N VAL A 279 -28.93 -15.29 -9.41
CA VAL A 279 -30.11 -16.16 -9.50
C VAL A 279 -31.00 -15.74 -10.67
N ASN A 280 -31.22 -14.44 -10.90
CA ASN A 280 -31.98 -13.97 -12.05
C ASN A 280 -31.37 -14.44 -13.38
N LEU A 281 -30.03 -14.39 -13.50
CA LEU A 281 -29.34 -14.90 -14.67
C LEU A 281 -29.52 -16.42 -14.83
N ALA A 282 -29.51 -17.17 -13.73
CA ALA A 282 -29.76 -18.61 -13.76
C ALA A 282 -31.21 -18.93 -14.19
N ILE A 283 -32.20 -18.17 -13.72
CA ILE A 283 -33.60 -18.29 -14.16
C ILE A 283 -33.70 -18.03 -15.67
N LYS A 284 -33.07 -16.96 -16.17
CA LYS A 284 -33.07 -16.63 -17.61
C LYS A 284 -32.45 -17.74 -18.47
N ARG A 285 -31.42 -18.43 -17.98
CA ARG A 285 -30.74 -19.52 -18.72
C ARG A 285 -31.48 -20.84 -18.68
N THR A 286 -32.16 -21.15 -17.57
CA THR A 286 -32.71 -22.50 -17.31
C THR A 286 -34.24 -22.55 -17.38
N GLY A 287 -34.92 -21.42 -17.21
CA GLY A 287 -36.37 -21.35 -17.05
C GLY A 287 -36.89 -21.83 -15.69
N LEU A 288 -36.02 -22.34 -14.81
CA LEU A 288 -36.40 -22.87 -13.51
C LEU A 288 -36.71 -21.73 -12.52
N ARG A 289 -37.85 -21.82 -11.83
CA ARG A 289 -38.34 -20.76 -10.92
C ARG A 289 -38.55 -21.21 -9.48
N LYS A 290 -38.23 -22.48 -9.18
CA LYS A 290 -38.07 -22.99 -7.81
C LYS A 290 -36.60 -22.91 -7.42
N LEU A 291 -36.30 -22.46 -6.20
CA LEU A 291 -34.94 -22.28 -5.71
C LEU A 291 -34.68 -23.07 -4.44
N CYS A 292 -33.58 -23.81 -4.39
CA CYS A 292 -33.02 -24.41 -3.19
C CYS A 292 -31.79 -23.59 -2.77
N VAL A 293 -31.64 -23.27 -1.47
CA VAL A 293 -30.50 -22.51 -0.96
C VAL A 293 -29.82 -23.27 0.18
N ALA A 294 -28.48 -23.32 0.15
CA ALA A 294 -27.61 -23.90 1.18
C ALA A 294 -26.28 -23.11 1.28
N GLY A 295 -25.43 -23.50 2.22
CA GLY A 295 -24.22 -22.78 2.63
C GLY A 295 -24.52 -21.75 3.72
N GLY A 296 -23.48 -21.34 4.46
CA GLY A 296 -23.62 -20.43 5.61
C GLY A 296 -24.38 -19.13 5.30
N VAL A 297 -24.23 -18.59 4.09
CA VAL A 297 -24.96 -17.39 3.64
C VAL A 297 -26.45 -17.67 3.42
N GLY A 298 -26.85 -18.91 3.16
CA GLY A 298 -28.25 -19.34 3.08
C GLY A 298 -29.05 -19.13 4.37
N LEU A 299 -28.39 -18.93 5.52
CA LEU A 299 -29.03 -18.52 6.77
C LEU A 299 -29.46 -17.04 6.79
N ASN A 300 -29.10 -16.25 5.76
CA ASN A 300 -29.50 -14.84 5.61
C ASN A 300 -30.96 -14.75 5.15
N SER A 301 -31.86 -14.74 6.13
CA SER A 301 -33.31 -14.76 5.90
C SER A 301 -33.86 -13.50 5.23
N VAL A 302 -33.12 -12.39 5.27
CA VAL A 302 -33.47 -11.16 4.54
C VAL A 302 -33.21 -11.36 3.04
N ALA A 303 -32.02 -11.83 2.69
CA ALA A 303 -31.67 -12.12 1.29
C ALA A 303 -32.57 -13.20 0.66
N ASN A 304 -32.92 -14.24 1.42
CA ASN A 304 -33.82 -15.30 0.94
C ASN A 304 -35.21 -14.76 0.54
N TYR A 305 -35.77 -13.86 1.36
CA TYR A 305 -37.08 -13.26 1.05
C TYR A 305 -36.99 -12.27 -0.12
N GLU A 306 -35.91 -11.49 -0.23
CA GLU A 306 -35.70 -10.62 -1.39
C GLU A 306 -35.59 -11.42 -2.71
N LEU A 307 -34.89 -12.56 -2.70
CA LEU A 307 -34.84 -13.48 -3.85
C LEU A 307 -36.23 -13.96 -4.26
N LEU A 308 -37.01 -14.46 -3.29
CA LEU A 308 -38.39 -14.91 -3.50
C LEU A 308 -39.25 -13.81 -4.12
N ARG A 309 -39.29 -12.62 -3.49
CA ARG A 309 -40.17 -11.53 -3.86
C ARG A 309 -39.78 -10.88 -5.19
N GLN A 310 -38.52 -10.48 -5.33
CA GLN A 310 -38.09 -9.67 -6.49
C GLN A 310 -37.95 -10.50 -7.76
N LEU A 311 -37.54 -11.77 -7.65
CA LEU A 311 -37.49 -12.69 -8.80
C LEU A 311 -38.83 -13.38 -9.05
N LYS A 312 -39.83 -13.13 -8.19
CA LYS A 312 -41.16 -13.73 -8.21
C LYS A 312 -41.08 -15.25 -8.25
N LEU A 313 -40.22 -15.88 -7.47
CA LEU A 313 -40.02 -17.34 -7.51
C LEU A 313 -41.33 -18.08 -7.26
N ASP A 314 -41.48 -19.25 -7.87
CA ASP A 314 -42.67 -20.08 -7.68
C ASP A 314 -42.67 -20.68 -6.27
N ASP A 315 -41.49 -21.07 -5.79
CA ASP A 315 -41.26 -21.53 -4.42
C ASP A 315 -39.76 -21.46 -4.04
N ILE A 316 -39.45 -21.46 -2.75
CA ILE A 316 -38.09 -21.45 -2.22
C ILE A 316 -37.93 -22.41 -1.04
N PHE A 317 -36.93 -23.28 -1.09
CA PHE A 317 -36.57 -24.18 0.00
C PHE A 317 -35.18 -23.84 0.51
N ILE A 318 -35.06 -23.61 1.81
CA ILE A 318 -33.78 -23.40 2.48
C ILE A 318 -33.65 -24.46 3.57
N PHE A 319 -32.55 -25.21 3.55
CA PHE A 319 -32.33 -26.25 4.54
C PHE A 319 -32.21 -25.62 5.96
N PRO A 320 -32.88 -26.16 7.00
CA PRO A 320 -32.90 -25.54 8.33
C PRO A 320 -31.50 -25.38 8.94
N ALA A 321 -30.61 -26.33 8.66
CA ALA A 321 -29.19 -26.27 9.01
C ALA A 321 -28.33 -25.92 7.77
N ALA A 322 -28.65 -24.82 7.08
CA ALA A 322 -28.01 -24.46 5.80
C ALA A 322 -26.49 -24.24 5.87
N GLY A 323 -25.94 -23.88 7.04
CA GLY A 323 -24.49 -23.77 7.25
C GLY A 323 -23.78 -25.13 7.31
N ASP A 324 -22.55 -25.16 7.81
CA ASP A 324 -21.69 -26.35 7.76
C ASP A 324 -22.24 -27.54 8.53
N SER A 325 -23.07 -27.31 9.55
CA SER A 325 -23.84 -28.39 10.18
C SER A 325 -24.62 -29.22 9.14
N GLY A 326 -25.18 -28.61 8.09
CA GLY A 326 -25.91 -29.32 7.03
C GLY A 326 -25.07 -30.27 6.16
N ILE A 327 -23.74 -30.13 6.16
CA ILE A 327 -22.82 -30.98 5.38
C ILE A 327 -23.00 -32.45 5.73
N ALA A 328 -23.24 -32.78 7.00
CA ALA A 328 -23.48 -34.16 7.41
C ALA A 328 -24.69 -34.77 6.70
N ALA A 329 -25.82 -34.06 6.61
CA ALA A 329 -27.00 -34.53 5.88
C ALA A 329 -26.71 -34.65 4.37
N GLY A 330 -26.05 -33.64 3.80
CA GLY A 330 -25.65 -33.64 2.39
C GLY A 330 -24.74 -34.80 2.00
N CYS A 331 -23.73 -35.10 2.82
CA CYS A 331 -22.82 -36.23 2.64
C CYS A 331 -23.54 -37.58 2.69
N ALA A 332 -24.48 -37.75 3.62
CA ALA A 332 -25.28 -38.97 3.75
C ALA A 332 -26.20 -39.17 2.53
N LEU A 333 -26.89 -38.12 2.10
CA LEU A 333 -27.79 -38.12 0.93
C LEU A 333 -27.02 -38.35 -0.37
N TRP A 334 -25.87 -37.71 -0.54
CA TRP A 334 -24.99 -37.92 -1.70
C TRP A 334 -24.53 -39.38 -1.78
N ALA A 335 -24.11 -39.97 -0.65
CA ALA A 335 -23.65 -41.36 -0.63
C ALA A 335 -24.79 -42.34 -0.86
N TYR A 336 -25.97 -42.11 -0.28
CA TYR A 336 -27.18 -42.88 -0.56
C TYR A 336 -27.47 -42.89 -2.07
N ASN A 337 -27.46 -41.72 -2.72
CA ASN A 337 -27.76 -41.59 -4.14
C ASN A 337 -26.68 -42.16 -5.06
N THR A 338 -25.43 -41.71 -4.87
CA THR A 338 -24.33 -41.97 -5.82
C THR A 338 -23.65 -43.32 -5.57
N VAL A 339 -23.51 -43.72 -4.31
CA VAL A 339 -22.79 -44.96 -3.93
C VAL A 339 -23.78 -46.10 -3.66
N GLY A 340 -24.87 -45.81 -2.96
CA GLY A 340 -25.94 -46.78 -2.66
C GLY A 340 -26.95 -46.99 -3.79
N ALA A 341 -26.87 -46.21 -4.87
CA ALA A 341 -27.84 -46.20 -5.98
C ALA A 341 -29.30 -45.93 -5.55
N GLY A 342 -29.47 -45.19 -4.44
CA GLY A 342 -30.75 -44.78 -3.91
C GLY A 342 -31.47 -43.76 -4.81
N GLN A 343 -32.76 -43.98 -5.03
CA GLN A 343 -33.59 -43.17 -5.94
C GLN A 343 -34.72 -42.40 -5.25
N LYS A 344 -35.18 -42.90 -4.10
CA LYS A 344 -36.29 -42.30 -3.34
C LYS A 344 -35.83 -40.99 -2.70
N ARG A 345 -36.58 -39.90 -2.91
CA ARG A 345 -36.43 -38.61 -2.22
C ARG A 345 -37.60 -38.43 -1.25
N VAL A 346 -37.33 -37.91 -0.05
CA VAL A 346 -38.33 -37.64 0.99
C VAL A 346 -38.30 -36.16 1.34
N ALA A 347 -39.44 -35.48 1.24
CA ALA A 347 -39.55 -34.07 1.57
C ALA A 347 -39.42 -33.86 3.09
N LEU A 348 -38.62 -32.89 3.51
CA LEU A 348 -38.46 -32.53 4.92
C LEU A 348 -39.51 -31.49 5.31
N THR A 349 -40.51 -31.92 6.08
CA THR A 349 -41.55 -31.01 6.60
C THR A 349 -41.26 -30.54 8.03
N GLN A 350 -40.49 -31.32 8.79
CA GLN A 350 -40.09 -31.01 10.16
C GLN A 350 -38.57 -31.13 10.33
N ALA A 351 -37.97 -30.23 11.10
CA ALA A 351 -36.53 -30.26 11.38
C ALA A 351 -36.18 -30.90 12.73
N THR A 352 -37.14 -31.53 13.41
CA THR A 352 -37.01 -32.18 14.73
C THR A 352 -36.31 -33.54 14.62
N LEU A 353 -35.07 -33.53 14.12
CA LEU A 353 -34.29 -34.72 13.77
C LEU A 353 -33.46 -35.29 14.93
N GLY A 354 -33.52 -34.67 16.12
CA GLY A 354 -32.91 -35.22 17.33
C GLY A 354 -33.68 -36.41 17.91
N ARG A 355 -33.10 -37.06 18.93
CA ARG A 355 -33.71 -38.21 19.61
C ARG A 355 -34.82 -37.76 20.58
N HIS A 356 -35.73 -38.68 20.86
CA HIS A 356 -36.73 -38.52 21.91
C HIS A 356 -36.18 -38.92 23.28
N TYR A 357 -36.66 -38.28 24.34
CA TYR A 357 -36.38 -38.62 25.73
C TYR A 357 -37.62 -39.29 26.34
N ASP A 358 -37.43 -40.43 27.00
CA ASP A 358 -38.54 -41.16 27.61
C ASP A 358 -38.98 -40.55 28.95
N GLY A 359 -40.13 -41.04 29.45
CA GLY A 359 -40.70 -40.55 30.72
C GLY A 359 -39.79 -40.80 31.93
N ASP A 360 -38.96 -41.85 31.91
CA ASP A 360 -38.04 -42.15 33.00
C ASP A 360 -36.91 -41.13 33.05
N GLN A 361 -36.33 -40.77 31.90
CA GLN A 361 -35.31 -39.73 31.80
C GLN A 361 -35.85 -38.36 32.23
N VAL A 362 -37.08 -38.01 31.84
CA VAL A 362 -37.73 -36.76 32.27
C VAL A 362 -37.97 -36.78 33.79
N ASN A 363 -38.48 -37.89 34.34
CA ASN A 363 -38.72 -38.04 35.77
C ASN A 363 -37.42 -37.97 36.58
N GLN A 364 -36.31 -38.54 36.10
CA GLN A 364 -35.00 -38.44 36.74
C GLN A 364 -34.52 -36.98 36.82
N ALA A 365 -34.69 -36.21 35.75
CA ALA A 365 -34.35 -34.78 35.75
C ALA A 365 -35.24 -33.98 36.72
N ILE A 366 -36.54 -34.28 36.78
CA ILE A 366 -37.47 -33.66 37.74
C ILE A 366 -37.07 -33.98 39.18
N GLN A 367 -36.78 -35.25 39.49
CA GLN A 367 -36.34 -35.69 40.81
C GLN A 367 -35.06 -34.97 41.26
N HIS A 368 -34.11 -34.75 40.34
CA HIS A 368 -32.87 -34.02 40.63
C HIS A 368 -33.13 -32.59 41.15
N PHE A 369 -34.21 -31.94 40.72
CA PHE A 369 -34.55 -30.56 41.08
C PHE A 369 -35.80 -30.42 41.96
N GLN A 370 -36.32 -31.51 42.55
CA GLN A 370 -37.61 -31.56 43.24
C GLN A 370 -37.82 -30.48 44.32
N ASP A 371 -36.75 -30.08 45.02
CA ASP A 371 -36.79 -29.08 46.08
C ASP A 371 -36.92 -27.64 45.54
N SER A 372 -36.60 -27.42 44.27
CA SER A 372 -36.61 -26.09 43.62
C SER A 372 -37.85 -25.84 42.75
N ILE A 373 -38.59 -26.89 42.38
CA ILE A 373 -39.72 -26.81 41.43
C ILE A 373 -41.02 -27.33 42.03
N VAL A 374 -42.14 -26.90 41.44
CA VAL A 374 -43.48 -27.44 41.64
C VAL A 374 -43.99 -27.92 40.29
N ILE A 375 -44.51 -29.14 40.25
CA ILE A 375 -44.97 -29.80 39.02
C ILE A 375 -46.48 -30.06 39.04
N GLU A 376 -47.10 -30.01 37.86
CA GLU A 376 -48.49 -30.38 37.60
C GLU A 376 -48.52 -31.21 36.30
N GLN A 377 -49.20 -32.35 36.29
CA GLN A 377 -49.39 -33.14 35.07
C GLN A 377 -50.62 -32.65 34.32
N LEU A 378 -50.47 -32.35 33.03
CA LEU A 378 -51.54 -31.83 32.18
C LEU A 378 -51.67 -32.68 30.91
N THR A 379 -52.89 -32.81 30.39
CA THR A 379 -53.08 -33.27 29.01
C THR A 379 -52.59 -32.22 28.01
N THR A 380 -52.36 -32.61 26.76
CA THR A 380 -51.90 -31.69 25.72
C THR A 380 -52.85 -30.50 25.52
N ASP A 381 -54.16 -30.72 25.54
CA ASP A 381 -55.15 -29.65 25.39
C ASP A 381 -55.19 -28.71 26.62
N GLU A 382 -55.07 -29.26 27.83
CA GLU A 382 -54.93 -28.46 29.06
C GLU A 382 -53.65 -27.64 29.06
N MET A 383 -52.54 -28.22 28.57
CA MET A 383 -51.26 -27.54 28.40
C MET A 383 -51.38 -26.37 27.44
N ILE A 384 -52.00 -26.55 26.27
CA ILE A 384 -52.23 -25.48 25.29
C ILE A 384 -53.09 -24.36 25.90
N ALA A 385 -54.20 -24.73 26.56
CA ALA A 385 -55.10 -23.77 27.19
C ALA A 385 -54.41 -22.99 28.33
N ARG A 386 -53.61 -23.67 29.16
CA ARG A 386 -52.85 -23.04 30.24
C ARG A 386 -51.78 -22.10 29.70
N THR A 387 -51.00 -22.56 28.72
CA THR A 387 -49.97 -21.74 28.06
C THR A 387 -50.58 -20.49 27.43
N ALA A 388 -51.67 -20.61 26.67
CA ALA A 388 -52.34 -19.46 26.06
C ALA A 388 -52.75 -18.40 27.09
N ARG A 389 -53.37 -18.83 28.19
CA ARG A 389 -53.83 -17.95 29.27
C ARG A 389 -52.69 -17.18 29.93
N VAL A 390 -51.59 -17.86 30.30
CA VAL A 390 -50.48 -17.18 31.01
C VAL A 390 -49.67 -16.29 30.07
N LEU A 391 -49.52 -16.69 28.79
CA LEU A 391 -48.89 -15.84 27.78
C LEU A 391 -49.69 -14.55 27.55
N ALA A 392 -51.02 -14.64 27.44
CA ALA A 392 -51.90 -13.47 27.32
C ALA A 392 -51.85 -12.53 28.54
N GLN A 393 -51.40 -13.02 29.69
CA GLN A 393 -51.14 -12.22 30.91
C GLN A 393 -49.71 -11.64 30.95
N GLY A 394 -48.89 -11.89 29.94
CA GLY A 394 -47.52 -11.40 29.82
C GLY A 394 -46.45 -12.26 30.47
N SER A 395 -46.77 -13.52 30.83
CA SER A 395 -45.77 -14.48 31.32
C SER A 395 -44.89 -15.02 30.18
N ILE A 396 -43.70 -15.51 30.53
CA ILE A 396 -42.73 -16.14 29.62
C ILE A 396 -42.71 -17.65 29.90
N VAL A 397 -42.93 -18.46 28.85
CA VAL A 397 -43.02 -19.92 28.97
C VAL A 397 -41.93 -20.59 28.14
N ALA A 398 -41.11 -21.43 28.75
CA ALA A 398 -40.20 -22.31 28.01
C ALA A 398 -40.88 -23.65 27.67
N ARG A 399 -40.46 -24.27 26.56
CA ARG A 399 -40.97 -25.54 26.06
C ARG A 399 -39.84 -26.49 25.72
N PHE A 400 -39.98 -27.73 26.19
CA PHE A 400 -39.13 -28.88 25.85
C PHE A 400 -40.04 -30.06 25.47
N GLU A 401 -39.99 -30.50 24.22
CA GLU A 401 -40.79 -31.65 23.76
C GLU A 401 -40.07 -32.42 22.64
N GLY A 402 -40.07 -33.76 22.71
CA GLY A 402 -39.64 -34.62 21.61
C GLY A 402 -38.20 -34.41 21.16
N GLY A 403 -37.92 -34.72 19.89
CA GLY A 403 -36.61 -34.51 19.26
C GLY A 403 -36.23 -33.04 19.10
N THR A 404 -34.96 -32.70 19.30
CA THR A 404 -34.46 -31.35 19.05
C THR A 404 -34.52 -30.98 17.57
N GLU A 405 -34.69 -29.70 17.28
CA GLU A 405 -34.52 -29.13 15.96
C GLU A 405 -33.05 -29.21 15.49
N TYR A 406 -32.85 -29.47 14.19
CA TYR A 406 -31.56 -29.46 13.53
C TYR A 406 -31.28 -28.09 12.89
N GLY A 407 -30.16 -27.47 13.28
CA GLY A 407 -29.79 -26.12 12.86
C GLY A 407 -29.98 -25.06 13.95
N PRO A 408 -29.76 -23.78 13.63
CA PRO A 408 -29.59 -22.72 14.63
C PRO A 408 -30.92 -22.09 15.12
N ARG A 409 -32.08 -22.65 14.74
CA ARG A 409 -33.40 -22.09 15.05
C ARG A 409 -34.19 -23.08 15.89
N ALA A 410 -34.81 -22.59 16.97
CA ALA A 410 -35.85 -23.33 17.65
C ALA A 410 -37.18 -23.12 16.95
N LEU A 411 -37.89 -24.21 16.70
CA LEU A 411 -39.11 -24.28 15.88
C LEU A 411 -40.28 -24.84 16.68
N GLY A 412 -40.17 -24.87 18.01
CA GLY A 412 -41.25 -25.17 18.94
C GLY A 412 -40.99 -26.32 19.90
N HIS A 413 -39.81 -26.96 19.82
CA HIS A 413 -39.46 -28.12 20.62
C HIS A 413 -38.40 -27.81 21.67
N ARG A 414 -37.54 -26.81 21.42
CA ARG A 414 -36.61 -26.23 22.41
C ARG A 414 -36.77 -24.71 22.40
N SER A 415 -37.95 -24.23 22.80
CA SER A 415 -38.39 -22.85 22.56
C SER A 415 -38.70 -22.06 23.83
N ILE A 416 -38.55 -20.75 23.76
CA ILE A 416 -39.09 -19.78 24.73
C ILE A 416 -40.17 -18.99 24.01
N MET A 417 -41.34 -18.94 24.62
CA MET A 417 -42.57 -18.39 24.09
C MET A 417 -42.99 -17.15 24.89
N ALA A 418 -43.51 -16.15 24.17
CA ALA A 418 -44.10 -14.96 24.77
C ALA A 418 -45.25 -14.43 23.91
N ASP A 419 -46.06 -13.55 24.48
CA ASP A 419 -47.09 -12.81 23.76
C ASP A 419 -46.46 -11.57 23.06
N PRO A 420 -46.56 -11.45 21.72
CA PRO A 420 -45.95 -10.34 20.98
C PRO A 420 -46.69 -8.99 21.05
N THR A 421 -47.91 -8.95 21.61
CA THR A 421 -48.73 -7.72 21.69
C THR A 421 -48.24 -6.77 22.79
N PHE A 422 -47.47 -7.27 23.74
CA PHE A 422 -46.85 -6.48 24.79
C PHE A 422 -45.70 -5.62 24.27
N LYS A 423 -45.87 -4.30 24.32
CA LYS A 423 -45.00 -3.28 23.70
C LYS A 423 -43.50 -3.46 23.94
N ARG A 424 -43.10 -3.85 25.15
CA ARG A 424 -41.68 -3.98 25.54
C ARG A 424 -41.27 -5.42 25.87
N MET A 425 -42.05 -6.43 25.44
CA MET A 425 -41.71 -7.84 25.67
C MET A 425 -40.34 -8.22 25.07
N LYS A 426 -40.00 -7.64 23.90
CA LYS A 426 -38.67 -7.78 23.29
C LYS A 426 -37.55 -7.34 24.24
N ASP A 427 -37.72 -6.20 24.89
CA ASP A 427 -36.70 -5.63 25.79
C ASP A 427 -36.55 -6.51 27.04
N ILE A 428 -37.67 -6.97 27.60
CA ILE A 428 -37.70 -7.89 28.76
C ILE A 428 -36.93 -9.19 28.43
N LEU A 429 -37.24 -9.82 27.29
CA LEU A 429 -36.60 -11.06 26.88
C LEU A 429 -35.10 -10.87 26.59
N ASN A 430 -34.72 -9.80 25.87
CA ASN A 430 -33.32 -9.53 25.56
C ASN A 430 -32.49 -9.26 26.83
N LEU A 431 -33.03 -8.49 27.78
CA LEU A 431 -32.31 -8.09 28.99
C LEU A 431 -32.24 -9.21 30.03
N ARG A 432 -33.37 -9.85 30.35
CA ARG A 432 -33.48 -10.71 31.55
C ARG A 432 -33.44 -12.20 31.30
N VAL A 433 -33.80 -12.63 30.09
CA VAL A 433 -33.80 -14.05 29.73
C VAL A 433 -32.58 -14.36 28.87
N LYS A 434 -32.33 -13.55 27.85
CA LYS A 434 -31.27 -13.79 26.88
C LYS A 434 -29.93 -13.17 27.25
N PHE A 435 -29.92 -12.09 28.05
CA PHE A 435 -28.72 -11.33 28.41
C PHE A 435 -27.91 -10.88 27.17
N ARG A 436 -28.60 -10.31 26.16
CA ARG A 436 -28.01 -9.96 24.86
C ARG A 436 -28.39 -8.55 24.39
N GLU A 437 -27.92 -8.18 23.20
CA GLU A 437 -28.09 -6.84 22.64
C GLU A 437 -29.57 -6.49 22.39
N ALA A 438 -29.99 -5.27 22.73
CA ALA A 438 -31.40 -4.91 22.75
C ALA A 438 -32.05 -4.73 21.37
N PHE A 439 -31.24 -4.49 20.34
CA PHE A 439 -31.71 -4.40 18.96
C PHE A 439 -32.06 -5.78 18.36
N ARG A 440 -31.68 -6.89 19.02
CA ARG A 440 -31.90 -8.25 18.50
C ARG A 440 -33.40 -8.57 18.41
N PRO A 441 -33.90 -8.99 17.23
CA PRO A 441 -35.30 -9.33 17.07
C PRO A 441 -35.65 -10.74 17.57
N PHE A 442 -36.96 -11.01 17.61
CA PHE A 442 -37.56 -12.32 17.86
C PHE A 442 -38.49 -12.71 16.70
N ALA A 443 -38.83 -13.99 16.60
CA ALA A 443 -39.56 -14.52 15.45
C ALA A 443 -41.07 -14.65 15.74
N PRO A 444 -41.94 -14.15 14.85
CA PRO A 444 -43.37 -14.47 14.88
C PRO A 444 -43.66 -15.88 14.35
N VAL A 445 -44.49 -16.62 15.05
CA VAL A 445 -45.11 -17.89 14.62
C VAL A 445 -46.56 -17.63 14.25
N ILE A 446 -47.03 -18.16 13.12
CA ILE A 446 -48.38 -17.96 12.62
C ILE A 446 -48.88 -19.19 11.85
N PRO A 447 -50.17 -19.56 11.93
CA PRO A 447 -50.76 -20.58 11.05
C PRO A 447 -50.59 -20.20 9.57
N LEU A 448 -50.26 -21.17 8.71
CA LEU A 448 -49.95 -20.92 7.30
C LEU A 448 -51.10 -20.19 6.57
N GLU A 449 -52.34 -20.57 6.82
CA GLU A 449 -53.54 -19.96 6.23
C GLU A 449 -53.82 -18.53 6.70
N ALA A 450 -53.18 -18.08 7.78
CA ALA A 450 -53.30 -16.74 8.33
C ALA A 450 -52.12 -15.83 7.94
N VAL A 451 -51.06 -16.35 7.31
CA VAL A 451 -49.82 -15.58 7.07
C VAL A 451 -50.06 -14.32 6.25
N SER A 452 -50.82 -14.42 5.16
CA SER A 452 -51.12 -13.31 4.25
C SER A 452 -52.03 -12.24 4.88
N GLN A 453 -52.65 -12.52 6.04
CA GLN A 453 -53.43 -11.54 6.77
C GLN A 453 -52.55 -10.51 7.48
N VAL A 454 -51.36 -10.93 7.92
CA VAL A 454 -50.44 -10.12 8.75
C VAL A 454 -49.17 -9.72 7.99
N PHE A 455 -48.70 -10.56 7.07
CA PHE A 455 -47.45 -10.38 6.32
C PHE A 455 -47.70 -10.21 4.82
N GLU A 456 -46.74 -9.61 4.12
CA GLU A 456 -46.68 -9.57 2.65
C GLU A 456 -46.05 -10.86 2.10
N GLN A 457 -46.62 -12.01 2.47
CA GLN A 457 -46.11 -13.33 2.09
C GLN A 457 -47.27 -14.32 1.88
N GLU A 458 -47.11 -15.20 0.90
CA GLU A 458 -48.07 -16.28 0.60
C GLU A 458 -47.47 -17.69 0.74
N VAL A 459 -46.14 -17.83 0.61
CA VAL A 459 -45.45 -19.12 0.72
C VAL A 459 -45.19 -19.51 2.18
N ALA A 460 -44.98 -20.81 2.41
CA ALA A 460 -44.62 -21.33 3.72
C ALA A 460 -43.19 -20.93 4.14
N ALA A 461 -42.99 -20.71 5.43
CA ALA A 461 -41.70 -20.45 6.07
C ALA A 461 -41.54 -21.34 7.34
N PRO A 462 -41.52 -22.68 7.21
CA PRO A 462 -41.56 -23.57 8.39
C PRO A 462 -40.31 -23.47 9.28
N PHE A 463 -39.19 -22.98 8.74
CA PHE A 463 -37.88 -23.02 9.40
C PHE A 463 -37.32 -21.64 9.83
N MET A 464 -38.15 -20.58 9.86
CA MET A 464 -37.70 -19.21 10.19
C MET A 464 -36.59 -18.65 9.28
N LEU A 465 -36.67 -18.93 7.98
CA LEU A 465 -35.65 -18.54 7.00
C LEU A 465 -36.11 -17.48 5.99
N LEU A 466 -37.28 -16.86 6.23
CA LEU A 466 -37.80 -15.73 5.45
C LEU A 466 -38.12 -14.55 6.39
N VAL A 467 -37.62 -13.35 6.05
CA VAL A 467 -37.96 -12.07 6.72
C VAL A 467 -38.87 -11.27 5.80
N SER A 468 -40.16 -11.22 6.12
CA SER A 468 -41.18 -10.56 5.30
C SER A 468 -41.67 -9.27 5.95
N PRO A 469 -42.06 -8.24 5.17
CA PRO A 469 -42.77 -7.08 5.68
C PRO A 469 -44.04 -7.47 6.45
N ILE A 470 -44.22 -6.87 7.62
CA ILE A 470 -45.49 -6.90 8.35
C ILE A 470 -46.33 -5.75 7.80
N LYS A 471 -47.61 -6.01 7.52
CA LYS A 471 -48.54 -4.96 7.07
C LYS A 471 -48.65 -3.85 8.13
N ASN A 472 -48.64 -2.59 7.68
CA ASN A 472 -48.52 -1.42 8.55
C ASN A 472 -49.56 -1.38 9.69
N GLU A 473 -50.79 -1.84 9.46
CA GLU A 473 -51.86 -1.89 10.47
C GLU A 473 -51.60 -2.88 11.62
N TYR A 474 -50.57 -3.73 11.53
CA TYR A 474 -50.16 -4.67 12.57
C TYR A 474 -48.90 -4.25 13.33
N HIS A 475 -48.15 -3.23 12.90
CA HIS A 475 -46.90 -2.80 13.56
C HIS A 475 -47.11 -2.48 15.05
N SER A 476 -48.18 -1.75 15.37
CA SER A 476 -48.54 -1.43 16.75
C SER A 476 -49.25 -2.57 17.49
N LYS A 477 -49.74 -3.59 16.79
CA LYS A 477 -50.48 -4.72 17.37
C LYS A 477 -49.57 -5.86 17.81
N ILE A 478 -48.42 -6.06 17.16
CA ILE A 478 -47.43 -7.10 17.48
C ILE A 478 -46.00 -6.55 17.62
N PRO A 479 -45.80 -5.47 18.40
CA PRO A 479 -44.54 -4.70 18.41
C PRO A 479 -43.31 -5.51 18.87
N ALA A 480 -43.46 -6.58 19.64
CA ALA A 480 -42.31 -7.34 20.16
C ALA A 480 -41.60 -8.20 19.10
N VAL A 481 -42.26 -8.44 17.96
CA VAL A 481 -41.74 -9.23 16.82
C VAL A 481 -41.59 -8.39 15.55
N THR A 482 -42.01 -7.12 15.58
CA THR A 482 -41.79 -6.16 14.49
C THR A 482 -40.39 -5.57 14.59
N HIS A 483 -39.60 -5.73 13.54
CA HIS A 483 -38.28 -5.12 13.40
C HIS A 483 -38.41 -3.60 13.21
N VAL A 484 -37.29 -2.88 13.38
CA VAL A 484 -37.26 -1.40 13.24
C VAL A 484 -37.67 -0.91 11.85
N ASP A 485 -37.49 -1.75 10.82
CA ASP A 485 -37.87 -1.49 9.42
C ASP A 485 -39.27 -2.02 9.06
N GLY A 486 -40.05 -2.48 10.04
CA GLY A 486 -41.41 -3.01 9.82
C GLY A 486 -41.47 -4.46 9.35
N THR A 487 -40.35 -5.19 9.33
CA THR A 487 -40.31 -6.61 8.92
C THR A 487 -40.41 -7.58 10.10
N GLY A 488 -40.58 -8.88 9.83
CA GLY A 488 -40.53 -9.95 10.84
C GLY A 488 -40.08 -11.29 10.26
N ARG A 489 -39.33 -12.08 11.04
CA ARG A 489 -38.79 -13.39 10.63
C ARG A 489 -39.77 -14.53 10.91
N VAL A 490 -40.62 -14.83 9.94
CA VAL A 490 -41.81 -15.68 10.12
C VAL A 490 -41.48 -17.16 10.26
N GLN A 491 -42.15 -17.84 11.20
CA GLN A 491 -42.36 -19.29 11.21
C GLN A 491 -43.82 -19.60 10.87
N THR A 492 -44.06 -20.30 9.76
CA THR A 492 -45.42 -20.83 9.49
C THR A 492 -45.59 -22.21 10.10
N VAL A 493 -46.75 -22.49 10.67
CA VAL A 493 -47.10 -23.81 11.23
C VAL A 493 -48.40 -24.33 10.64
N THR A 494 -48.53 -25.66 10.56
CA THR A 494 -49.75 -26.36 10.15
C THR A 494 -50.18 -27.31 11.26
N GLU A 495 -51.46 -27.70 11.29
CA GLU A 495 -51.97 -28.70 12.24
C GLU A 495 -51.28 -30.06 12.08
N GLN A 496 -50.84 -30.40 10.87
CA GLN A 496 -50.14 -31.66 10.58
C GLN A 496 -48.70 -31.65 11.09
N ASP A 497 -47.95 -30.58 10.81
CA ASP A 497 -46.50 -30.54 11.07
C ASP A 497 -46.16 -29.99 12.47
N ASN A 498 -46.98 -29.14 13.07
CA ASN A 498 -46.78 -28.66 14.43
C ASN A 498 -48.13 -28.31 15.10
N PRO A 499 -48.90 -29.33 15.54
CA PRO A 499 -50.24 -29.12 16.09
C PRO A 499 -50.22 -28.25 17.35
N TYR A 500 -49.18 -28.33 18.18
CA TYR A 500 -49.11 -27.56 19.42
C TYR A 500 -49.04 -26.04 19.13
N PHE A 501 -48.11 -25.59 18.29
CA PHE A 501 -48.03 -24.16 17.94
C PHE A 501 -49.22 -23.70 17.10
N TYR A 502 -49.72 -24.53 16.19
CA TYR A 502 -50.90 -24.20 15.40
C TYR A 502 -52.12 -23.90 16.30
N ARG A 503 -52.46 -24.84 17.21
CA ARG A 503 -53.58 -24.68 18.14
C ARG A 503 -53.34 -23.56 19.15
N LEU A 504 -52.11 -23.39 19.63
CA LEU A 504 -51.75 -22.33 20.58
C LEU A 504 -51.95 -20.93 19.97
N CYS A 505 -51.61 -20.73 18.69
CA CYS A 505 -51.85 -19.47 18.00
C CYS A 505 -53.34 -19.09 17.99
N TYR A 506 -54.24 -20.03 17.69
CA TYR A 506 -55.68 -19.78 17.74
C TYR A 506 -56.21 -19.63 19.17
N LYS A 507 -55.69 -20.41 20.12
CA LYS A 507 -56.08 -20.29 21.52
C LYS A 507 -55.72 -18.91 22.09
N LEU A 508 -54.59 -18.33 21.67
CA LEU A 508 -54.22 -16.95 22.01
C LEU A 508 -55.21 -15.92 21.46
N VAL A 509 -55.81 -16.15 20.28
CA VAL A 509 -56.85 -15.27 19.74
C VAL A 509 -58.07 -15.24 20.67
N GLU A 510 -58.48 -16.40 21.20
CA GLU A 510 -59.59 -16.49 22.16
C GLU A 510 -59.32 -15.70 23.45
N GLU A 511 -58.09 -15.76 23.97
CA GLU A 511 -57.72 -15.14 25.26
C GLU A 511 -57.56 -13.60 25.17
N ARG A 512 -57.04 -13.06 24.04
CA ARG A 512 -56.68 -11.63 23.95
C ARG A 512 -57.31 -10.85 22.79
N GLN A 513 -58.13 -11.49 21.94
CA GLN A 513 -58.80 -10.86 20.78
C GLN A 513 -57.84 -10.13 19.81
N GLY A 514 -56.68 -10.74 19.52
CA GLY A 514 -55.64 -10.21 18.63
C GLY A 514 -55.34 -11.12 17.43
N PRO A 515 -54.30 -10.82 16.63
CA PRO A 515 -53.88 -11.72 15.54
C PRO A 515 -53.34 -13.06 16.07
N PRO A 516 -53.42 -14.16 15.28
CA PRO A 516 -52.96 -15.50 15.66
C PRO A 516 -51.43 -15.61 15.58
N VAL A 517 -50.72 -14.73 16.28
CA VAL A 517 -49.25 -14.61 16.25
C VAL A 517 -48.67 -14.87 17.63
N LEU A 518 -47.71 -15.79 17.69
CA LEU A 518 -46.93 -16.13 18.89
C LEU A 518 -45.48 -15.66 18.71
N LEU A 519 -44.82 -15.20 19.78
CA LEU A 519 -43.37 -14.96 19.75
C LEU A 519 -42.65 -16.27 20.09
N ASN A 520 -41.68 -16.66 19.25
CA ASN A 520 -40.79 -17.79 19.50
C ASN A 520 -39.31 -17.36 19.47
N THR A 521 -38.52 -17.91 20.39
CA THR A 521 -37.06 -17.85 20.38
C THR A 521 -36.45 -19.12 20.94
N SER A 522 -35.14 -19.32 20.73
CA SER A 522 -34.44 -20.53 21.18
C SER A 522 -34.44 -20.69 22.69
N PHE A 523 -34.40 -21.92 23.20
CA PHE A 523 -34.27 -22.18 24.63
C PHE A 523 -32.79 -22.30 25.03
N ASN A 524 -32.20 -21.14 25.31
CA ASN A 524 -30.82 -20.94 25.76
C ASN A 524 -30.61 -19.48 26.22
N VAL A 525 -29.46 -19.22 26.84
CA VAL A 525 -28.95 -17.87 27.13
C VAL A 525 -27.82 -17.48 26.17
N ALA A 526 -27.37 -16.21 26.17
CA ALA A 526 -26.26 -15.80 25.30
C ALA A 526 -25.00 -16.64 25.57
N GLY A 527 -24.29 -16.99 24.49
CA GLY A 527 -23.06 -17.79 24.57
C GLY A 527 -23.27 -19.30 24.69
N GLN A 528 -24.50 -19.78 24.95
CA GLN A 528 -24.77 -21.21 25.09
C GLN A 528 -25.50 -21.80 23.86
N PRO A 529 -25.26 -23.08 23.51
CA PRO A 529 -26.09 -23.83 22.55
C PRO A 529 -27.54 -23.99 23.04
N ILE A 530 -28.46 -24.34 22.13
CA ILE A 530 -29.84 -24.75 22.48
C ILE A 530 -29.76 -25.96 23.43
N VAL A 531 -30.61 -26.01 24.47
CA VAL A 531 -30.66 -27.14 25.42
C VAL A 531 -31.05 -28.44 24.72
N GLU A 532 -30.41 -29.55 25.07
CA GLU A 532 -30.65 -30.86 24.47
C GLU A 532 -31.36 -31.81 25.43
N THR A 533 -30.96 -31.85 26.71
CA THR A 533 -31.47 -32.81 27.69
C THR A 533 -32.53 -32.22 28.65
N PRO A 534 -33.44 -33.04 29.21
CA PRO A 534 -34.39 -32.60 30.24
C PRO A 534 -33.72 -31.91 31.44
N LEU A 535 -32.55 -32.41 31.86
CA LEU A 535 -31.75 -31.84 32.94
C LEU A 535 -31.30 -30.41 32.60
N GLU A 536 -30.75 -30.20 31.40
CA GLU A 536 -30.34 -28.88 30.93
C GLU A 536 -31.51 -27.90 30.81
N ALA A 537 -32.69 -28.37 30.39
CA ALA A 537 -33.89 -27.55 30.27
C ALA A 537 -34.35 -27.01 31.64
N ILE A 538 -34.43 -27.88 32.66
CA ILE A 538 -34.79 -27.47 34.02
C ILE A 538 -33.72 -26.57 34.63
N ALA A 539 -32.43 -26.90 34.44
CA ALA A 539 -31.33 -26.07 34.92
C ALA A 539 -31.36 -24.66 34.31
N THR A 540 -31.59 -24.55 32.99
CA THR A 540 -31.71 -23.27 32.29
C THR A 540 -32.93 -22.48 32.74
N PHE A 541 -34.07 -23.14 32.94
CA PHE A 541 -35.28 -22.53 33.49
C PHE A 541 -35.05 -21.93 34.88
N LEU A 542 -34.39 -22.67 35.78
CA LEU A 542 -34.07 -22.21 37.13
C LEU A 542 -33.07 -21.06 37.14
N GLY A 543 -32.09 -21.08 36.21
CA GLY A 543 -31.05 -20.06 36.09
C GLY A 543 -31.46 -18.77 35.37
N THR A 544 -32.69 -18.69 34.82
CA THR A 544 -33.18 -17.53 34.06
C THR A 544 -34.43 -16.93 34.70
N ASP A 545 -34.88 -15.78 34.20
CA ASP A 545 -36.11 -15.11 34.63
C ASP A 545 -37.37 -15.59 33.87
N ILE A 546 -37.35 -16.82 33.35
CA ILE A 546 -38.51 -17.50 32.74
C ILE A 546 -39.50 -17.88 33.85
N ASP A 547 -40.79 -17.71 33.58
CA ASP A 547 -41.86 -17.89 34.58
C ASP A 547 -42.31 -19.35 34.71
N TYR A 548 -42.50 -20.02 33.57
CA TYR A 548 -42.93 -21.43 33.53
C TYR A 548 -42.13 -22.26 32.53
N LEU A 549 -42.05 -23.57 32.78
CA LEU A 549 -41.50 -24.56 31.86
C LEU A 549 -42.55 -25.64 31.59
N ALA A 550 -42.89 -25.84 30.32
CA ALA A 550 -43.65 -26.98 29.83
C ALA A 550 -42.68 -28.03 29.29
N ILE A 551 -42.49 -29.13 30.01
CA ILE A 551 -41.65 -30.25 29.58
C ILE A 551 -42.53 -31.47 29.30
N GLU A 552 -42.62 -31.87 28.05
CA GLU A 552 -43.61 -32.85 27.59
C GLU A 552 -45.02 -32.47 28.11
N ASN A 553 -45.63 -33.32 28.92
CA ASN A 553 -46.94 -33.11 29.54
C ASN A 553 -46.86 -32.59 31.00
N VAL A 554 -45.68 -32.16 31.46
CA VAL A 554 -45.45 -31.65 32.81
C VAL A 554 -45.32 -30.13 32.81
N TRP A 555 -46.20 -29.46 33.56
CA TRP A 555 -46.12 -28.03 33.82
C TRP A 555 -45.28 -27.76 35.06
N ILE A 556 -44.27 -26.90 34.94
CA ILE A 556 -43.29 -26.63 35.99
C ILE A 556 -43.29 -25.14 36.34
N SER A 557 -43.31 -24.85 37.65
CA SER A 557 -43.11 -23.51 38.22
C SER A 557 -42.03 -23.54 39.30
N LYS A 558 -41.47 -22.36 39.64
CA LYS A 558 -40.43 -22.23 40.67
C LYS A 558 -41.05 -22.19 42.05
N ARG A 559 -40.53 -22.98 42.99
CA ARG A 559 -41.10 -23.12 44.34
C ARG A 559 -40.97 -21.85 45.18
N HIS A 560 -39.83 -21.16 45.08
CA HIS A 560 -39.47 -20.04 45.96
C HIS A 560 -39.38 -18.69 45.26
N VAL A 561 -39.77 -18.61 43.98
CA VAL A 561 -39.69 -17.39 43.17
C VAL A 561 -41.11 -17.05 42.69
N PRO A 562 -41.68 -15.90 43.09
CA PRO A 562 -42.99 -15.50 42.62
C PRO A 562 -42.95 -15.21 41.11
N VAL A 563 -44.02 -15.61 40.41
CA VAL A 563 -44.26 -15.24 39.02
C VAL A 563 -44.53 -13.74 38.96
N ARG A 564 -43.87 -13.04 38.04
CA ARG A 564 -43.97 -11.58 37.93
C ARG A 564 -45.02 -11.20 36.89
N SER A 565 -45.75 -10.13 37.15
CA SER A 565 -46.63 -9.49 36.15
C SER A 565 -45.83 -8.72 35.12
N TYR A 566 -46.38 -8.50 33.92
CA TYR A 566 -45.72 -7.70 32.89
C TYR A 566 -45.21 -6.33 33.40
N GLU A 567 -46.00 -5.64 34.23
CA GLU A 567 -45.59 -4.36 34.83
C GLU A 567 -44.38 -4.50 35.78
N GLU A 568 -44.36 -5.54 36.61
CA GLU A 568 -43.18 -5.84 37.44
C GLU A 568 -41.98 -6.21 36.57
N HIS A 569 -42.20 -6.84 35.41
CA HIS A 569 -41.13 -7.06 34.45
C HIS A 569 -40.56 -5.75 33.91
N LEU A 570 -41.42 -4.78 33.59
CA LEU A 570 -41.05 -3.48 33.04
C LEU A 570 -40.25 -2.61 34.01
N THR A 571 -40.57 -2.63 35.31
CA THR A 571 -39.84 -1.83 36.32
C THR A 571 -38.34 -2.12 36.37
N LYS A 572 -37.92 -3.29 35.85
CA LYS A 572 -36.52 -3.72 35.79
C LYS A 572 -35.84 -3.43 34.44
N VAL A 573 -36.53 -2.84 33.48
CA VAL A 573 -36.00 -2.52 32.14
C VAL A 573 -35.82 -1.01 32.02
N GLY A 574 -34.58 -0.54 32.15
CA GLY A 574 -34.21 0.86 31.97
C GLY A 574 -34.29 1.33 30.51
N ASP A 575 -33.71 2.51 30.26
CA ASP A 575 -33.57 3.06 28.92
C ASP A 575 -32.60 2.21 28.09
N VAL A 576 -33.00 1.92 26.85
CA VAL A 576 -32.27 1.06 25.93
C VAL A 576 -31.49 1.92 24.96
N VAL A 577 -30.17 1.77 24.93
CA VAL A 577 -29.33 2.37 23.89
C VAL A 577 -29.45 1.54 22.62
N LEU A 578 -29.95 2.15 21.55
CA LEU A 578 -30.04 1.55 20.22
C LEU A 578 -28.91 2.07 19.32
N PRO A 579 -28.40 1.21 18.42
CA PRO A 579 -27.44 1.64 17.40
C PRO A 579 -28.11 2.61 16.42
N HIS A 580 -27.33 3.50 15.85
CA HIS A 580 -27.75 4.44 14.82
C HIS A 580 -26.60 4.65 13.84
N GLY A 581 -26.93 4.80 12.56
CA GLY A 581 -25.97 5.17 11.51
C GLY A 581 -25.42 6.58 11.66
N LEU A 582 -24.49 6.94 10.77
CA LEU A 582 -23.93 8.29 10.71
C LEU A 582 -25.03 9.31 10.37
N PRO A 583 -24.95 10.55 10.89
CA PRO A 583 -25.90 11.58 10.52
C PRO A 583 -25.78 11.91 9.01
N PRO A 584 -26.85 12.42 8.37
CA PRO A 584 -26.82 12.80 6.96
C PRO A 584 -25.71 13.82 6.67
N GLY A 585 -24.95 13.63 5.58
CA GLY A 585 -23.95 14.61 5.10
C GLY A 585 -22.51 14.44 5.62
N VAL A 586 -22.20 13.37 6.36
CA VAL A 586 -20.81 12.97 6.71
C VAL A 586 -20.28 12.00 5.61
N PRO A 587 -18.96 11.83 5.42
CA PRO A 587 -18.20 12.36 4.31
C PRO A 587 -17.82 11.32 3.24
N SER A 588 -17.16 11.85 2.20
CA SER A 588 -16.50 11.11 1.14
C SER A 588 -15.30 10.30 1.64
N VAL A 589 -15.46 8.98 1.72
CA VAL A 589 -14.39 8.03 2.05
C VAL A 589 -13.39 7.92 0.89
N THR A 590 -13.82 8.28 -0.32
CA THR A 590 -12.97 8.31 -1.52
C THR A 590 -11.75 9.21 -1.36
N ASP A 591 -11.88 10.43 -0.81
CA ASP A 591 -10.71 11.31 -0.59
C ASP A 591 -9.74 10.71 0.45
N LEU A 592 -10.28 10.09 1.49
CA LEU A 592 -9.49 9.48 2.56
C LEU A 592 -8.73 8.24 2.08
N MET A 593 -9.38 7.39 1.29
CA MET A 593 -8.74 6.26 0.62
C MET A 593 -7.67 6.74 -0.36
N ALA A 594 -7.92 7.81 -1.13
CA ALA A 594 -6.92 8.38 -2.03
C ALA A 594 -5.72 9.00 -1.28
N LYS A 595 -5.92 9.51 -0.05
CA LYS A 595 -4.82 9.94 0.83
C LYS A 595 -4.02 8.74 1.35
N LEU A 596 -4.69 7.69 1.83
CA LEU A 596 -4.05 6.47 2.30
C LEU A 596 -3.23 5.80 1.20
N ASP A 597 -3.80 5.68 0.01
CA ASP A 597 -3.12 5.13 -1.15
C ASP A 597 -1.88 5.94 -1.52
N ARG A 598 -1.99 7.28 -1.51
CA ARG A 598 -0.83 8.15 -1.71
C ARG A 598 0.26 7.95 -0.66
N ALA A 599 -0.13 7.82 0.60
CA ALA A 599 0.81 7.58 1.69
C ALA A 599 1.52 6.23 1.56
N LEU A 600 0.78 5.18 1.19
CA LEU A 600 1.32 3.83 0.99
C LEU A 600 2.28 3.77 -0.20
N PHE A 601 1.97 4.41 -1.32
CA PHE A 601 2.73 4.26 -2.57
C PHE A 601 3.78 5.33 -2.83
N PHE A 602 3.64 6.53 -2.27
CA PHE A 602 4.57 7.63 -2.49
C PHE A 602 5.28 8.08 -1.21
N GLY A 603 5.04 7.40 -0.08
CA GLY A 603 5.61 7.82 1.21
C GLY A 603 5.12 9.20 1.67
N HIS A 604 4.07 9.74 1.03
CA HIS A 604 3.49 11.04 1.35
C HIS A 604 2.70 10.93 2.66
N THR A 605 3.39 11.07 3.78
CA THR A 605 2.78 11.06 5.13
C THR A 605 2.19 12.42 5.52
N VAL A 606 2.57 13.44 4.75
CA VAL A 606 2.08 14.81 4.75
C VAL A 606 0.56 14.91 4.76
N GLY A 607 -0.01 15.48 5.82
CA GLY A 607 -1.46 15.71 5.91
C GLY A 607 -2.30 14.44 5.90
N CYS A 608 -1.67 13.28 6.07
CA CYS A 608 -2.33 11.99 6.21
C CYS A 608 -2.51 11.66 7.70
N PRO A 609 -3.66 11.09 8.12
CA PRO A 609 -3.90 10.77 9.52
C PRO A 609 -3.06 9.60 10.05
N TRP A 610 -2.35 8.87 9.19
CA TRP A 610 -1.54 7.70 9.56
C TRP A 610 -0.07 8.06 9.81
N SER A 611 0.48 7.54 10.90
CA SER A 611 1.92 7.55 11.19
C SER A 611 2.69 6.60 10.26
N SER A 612 4.00 6.79 10.15
CA SER A 612 4.88 5.90 9.37
C SER A 612 4.82 4.44 9.85
N GLU A 613 4.70 4.21 11.16
CA GLU A 613 4.55 2.86 11.74
C GLU A 613 3.20 2.23 11.35
N GLU A 614 2.10 3.00 11.43
CA GLU A 614 0.78 2.54 10.99
C GLU A 614 0.76 2.26 9.49
N LEU A 615 1.40 3.10 8.68
CA LEU A 615 1.50 2.90 7.23
C LEU A 615 2.32 1.66 6.89
N GLN A 616 3.42 1.39 7.59
CA GLN A 616 4.18 0.16 7.41
C GLN A 616 3.32 -1.06 7.75
N LEU A 617 2.59 -1.02 8.86
CA LEU A 617 1.69 -2.10 9.26
C LEU A 617 0.59 -2.33 8.22
N LEU A 618 -0.06 -1.25 7.76
CA LEU A 618 -1.11 -1.30 6.74
C LEU A 618 -0.56 -1.75 5.38
N SER A 619 0.66 -1.36 5.01
CA SER A 619 1.32 -1.82 3.79
C SER A 619 1.58 -3.32 3.86
N ASN A 620 2.18 -3.79 4.95
CA ASN A 620 2.48 -5.21 5.17
C ASN A 620 1.20 -6.06 5.15
N GLN A 621 0.15 -5.61 5.84
CA GLN A 621 -1.14 -6.33 5.88
C GLN A 621 -1.90 -6.25 4.56
N GLY A 622 -1.92 -5.07 3.94
CA GLY A 622 -2.57 -4.83 2.65
C GLY A 622 -1.86 -5.51 1.49
N ALA A 623 -0.56 -5.83 1.61
CA ALA A 623 0.24 -6.50 0.59
C ALA A 623 -0.39 -7.81 0.10
N GLN A 624 -1.03 -8.58 1.02
CA GLN A 624 -1.71 -9.81 0.66
C GLN A 624 -2.94 -9.59 -0.23
N TYR A 625 -3.56 -8.41 -0.15
CA TYR A 625 -4.82 -8.10 -0.85
C TYR A 625 -4.63 -7.23 -2.09
N LYS A 626 -3.47 -6.57 -2.27
CA LYS A 626 -3.18 -5.61 -3.35
C LYS A 626 -3.36 -6.14 -4.78
N GLU A 627 -3.71 -7.42 -4.94
CA GLU A 627 -3.80 -8.08 -6.23
C GLU A 627 -4.95 -7.65 -7.13
N THR A 628 -5.97 -7.01 -6.60
CA THR A 628 -7.24 -6.79 -7.30
C THR A 628 -7.80 -5.38 -7.14
N SER A 629 -6.97 -4.38 -6.85
CA SER A 629 -7.46 -3.00 -6.72
C SER A 629 -8.03 -2.49 -8.04
N VAL A 630 -9.26 -1.94 -7.99
CA VAL A 630 -9.96 -1.39 -9.16
C VAL A 630 -9.97 0.14 -9.12
N LEU A 631 -9.62 0.73 -7.96
CA LEU A 631 -9.98 2.11 -7.63
C LEU A 631 -8.81 2.94 -7.11
N PHE A 632 -7.75 3.15 -7.90
CA PHE A 632 -6.81 4.25 -7.67
C PHE A 632 -6.29 4.82 -9.00
N PRO A 633 -6.79 5.99 -9.45
CA PRO A 633 -6.38 6.56 -10.74
C PRO A 633 -4.95 7.13 -10.73
N LYS A 634 -4.32 7.24 -9.56
CA LYS A 634 -2.98 7.80 -9.35
C LYS A 634 -2.07 6.78 -8.67
N THR A 635 -2.01 5.56 -9.19
CA THR A 635 -0.93 4.67 -8.78
C THR A 635 0.39 5.19 -9.37
N PRO A 636 1.54 4.92 -8.72
CA PRO A 636 2.87 5.19 -9.27
C PRO A 636 3.20 4.35 -10.52
N PHE A 637 2.28 3.46 -10.92
CA PHE A 637 2.41 2.53 -12.03
C PHE A 637 1.69 3.09 -13.27
N TYR A 638 2.13 2.69 -14.46
CA TYR A 638 1.66 3.24 -15.75
C TYR A 638 0.21 2.86 -16.11
N ALA A 639 -0.40 1.94 -15.36
CA ALA A 639 -1.78 1.46 -15.52
C ALA A 639 -2.31 0.98 -14.16
N ASN A 640 -3.57 0.53 -14.13
CA ASN A 640 -4.12 -0.19 -12.98
C ASN A 640 -3.16 -1.32 -12.60
N LEU A 641 -2.77 -1.34 -11.33
CA LEU A 641 -1.80 -2.28 -10.80
C LEU A 641 -2.31 -3.71 -10.98
N GLN A 642 -1.69 -4.46 -11.90
CA GLN A 642 -1.89 -5.89 -12.02
C GLN A 642 -0.75 -6.60 -11.30
N THR A 643 -1.05 -7.25 -10.19
CA THR A 643 -0.02 -8.02 -9.49
C THR A 643 0.07 -9.45 -9.99
N LYS A 644 -1.01 -9.98 -10.57
CA LYS A 644 -1.02 -11.27 -11.23
C LYS A 644 -0.40 -11.10 -12.61
N LEU A 645 0.90 -11.32 -12.68
CA LEU A 645 1.68 -11.12 -13.92
C LEU A 645 1.48 -12.27 -14.90
N SER A 646 1.08 -13.46 -14.43
CA SER A 646 0.66 -14.58 -15.25
C SER A 646 -0.27 -15.53 -14.48
N ARG A 647 -0.64 -16.67 -15.07
CA ARG A 647 -1.43 -17.71 -14.37
C ARG A 647 -0.76 -18.18 -13.07
N ASP A 648 0.56 -18.27 -13.07
CA ASP A 648 1.35 -18.91 -12.01
C ASP A 648 2.21 -17.91 -11.21
N VAL A 649 2.26 -16.63 -11.59
CA VAL A 649 3.14 -15.62 -10.97
C VAL A 649 2.32 -14.45 -10.44
N ILE A 650 2.52 -14.14 -9.16
CA ILE A 650 1.91 -13.01 -8.45
C ILE A 650 2.97 -12.11 -7.84
N LEU A 651 2.66 -10.82 -7.72
CA LEU A 651 3.48 -9.79 -7.12
C LEU A 651 2.81 -9.30 -5.83
N LEU A 652 3.31 -9.72 -4.68
CA LEU A 652 2.85 -9.21 -3.39
C LEU A 652 3.46 -7.82 -3.18
N LEU A 653 2.66 -6.75 -3.38
CA LEU A 653 3.19 -5.39 -3.27
C LEU A 653 3.33 -4.93 -1.83
N ASP A 654 4.54 -4.55 -1.47
CA ASP A 654 4.83 -3.80 -0.26
C ASP A 654 5.69 -2.58 -0.64
N PRO A 655 5.06 -1.45 -0.99
CA PRO A 655 5.76 -0.27 -1.50
C PRO A 655 6.62 0.43 -0.43
N LEU A 656 6.33 0.22 0.86
CA LEU A 656 7.11 0.79 1.96
C LEU A 656 8.27 -0.14 2.39
N SER A 657 8.34 -1.35 1.84
CA SER A 657 9.41 -2.32 2.09
C SER A 657 9.85 -2.97 0.77
N LYS A 658 9.88 -4.30 0.70
CA LYS A 658 10.15 -5.05 -0.51
C LYS A 658 8.92 -5.83 -0.95
N SER A 659 8.55 -5.62 -2.19
CA SER A 659 7.51 -6.41 -2.85
C SER A 659 8.07 -7.76 -3.27
N THR A 660 7.25 -8.81 -3.31
CA THR A 660 7.72 -10.18 -3.55
C THR A 660 7.07 -10.75 -4.80
N LEU A 661 7.88 -11.23 -5.76
CA LEU A 661 7.39 -12.10 -6.84
C LEU A 661 7.34 -13.54 -6.35
N VAL A 662 6.17 -14.16 -6.46
CA VAL A 662 5.91 -15.52 -6.00
C VAL A 662 5.42 -16.35 -7.18
N ASP A 663 6.10 -17.47 -7.45
CA ASP A 663 5.54 -18.55 -8.24
C ASP A 663 4.62 -19.37 -7.34
N ILE A 664 3.32 -19.36 -7.61
CA ILE A 664 2.30 -20.06 -6.81
C ILE A 664 2.59 -21.56 -6.76
N LYS A 665 3.21 -22.13 -7.81
CA LYS A 665 3.61 -23.55 -7.86
C LYS A 665 4.92 -23.84 -7.13
N GLN A 666 5.58 -22.81 -6.58
CA GLN A 666 6.85 -22.89 -5.87
C GLN A 666 7.97 -23.56 -6.68
N GLN A 667 7.92 -23.49 -8.02
CA GLN A 667 8.99 -24.02 -8.89
C GLN A 667 10.19 -23.07 -8.94
N VAL A 668 9.93 -21.78 -8.78
CA VAL A 668 10.94 -20.73 -8.61
C VAL A 668 10.80 -20.15 -7.20
N PRO A 669 11.90 -19.99 -6.44
CA PRO A 669 11.84 -19.38 -5.12
C PRO A 669 11.33 -17.92 -5.19
N PRO A 670 10.63 -17.44 -4.16
CA PRO A 670 10.23 -16.04 -4.10
C PRO A 670 11.44 -15.10 -4.13
N SER A 671 11.33 -14.02 -4.90
CA SER A 671 12.35 -12.96 -4.97
C SER A 671 11.73 -11.64 -4.56
N THR A 672 12.46 -10.89 -3.75
CA THR A 672 12.01 -9.60 -3.23
C THR A 672 12.67 -8.46 -3.97
N TYR A 673 11.89 -7.47 -4.38
CA TYR A 673 12.32 -6.31 -5.14
C TYR A 673 11.90 -5.04 -4.42
N SER A 674 12.75 -4.03 -4.45
CA SER A 674 12.39 -2.67 -4.06
C SER A 674 11.25 -2.14 -4.93
N PHE A 675 10.57 -1.12 -4.45
CA PHE A 675 9.50 -0.49 -5.19
C PHE A 675 9.95 0.07 -6.56
N GLU A 676 11.15 0.65 -6.66
CA GLU A 676 11.70 1.13 -7.95
C GLU A 676 11.96 0.00 -8.95
N GLU A 677 12.50 -1.13 -8.46
CA GLU A 677 12.71 -2.33 -9.26
C GLU A 677 11.38 -2.89 -9.77
N VAL A 678 10.34 -2.94 -8.93
CA VAL A 678 9.00 -3.35 -9.35
C VAL A 678 8.45 -2.43 -10.42
N LYS A 679 8.57 -1.10 -10.25
CA LYS A 679 8.15 -0.14 -11.28
C LYS A 679 8.84 -0.41 -12.61
N LEU A 680 10.14 -0.69 -12.60
CA LEU A 680 10.90 -1.03 -13.80
C LEU A 680 10.45 -2.35 -14.42
N LEU A 681 10.29 -3.41 -13.61
CA LEU A 681 9.82 -4.72 -14.07
C LEU A 681 8.45 -4.61 -14.74
N LEU A 682 7.50 -3.93 -14.10
CA LEU A 682 6.18 -3.72 -14.67
C LEU A 682 6.23 -2.87 -15.94
N ALA A 683 7.05 -1.82 -15.97
CA ALA A 683 7.16 -0.96 -17.14
C ALA A 683 7.76 -1.67 -18.36
N VAL A 684 8.80 -2.48 -18.17
CA VAL A 684 9.39 -3.31 -19.22
C VAL A 684 8.42 -4.40 -19.66
N LEU A 685 7.58 -4.88 -18.74
CA LEU A 685 6.56 -5.86 -19.07
C LEU A 685 5.49 -5.26 -19.99
N ASN A 686 4.86 -4.11 -19.67
CA ASN A 686 3.76 -3.58 -20.51
C ASN A 686 3.56 -2.03 -20.62
N ALA A 687 4.51 -1.14 -20.25
CA ALA A 687 4.32 0.32 -20.41
C ALA A 687 4.47 0.78 -21.87
N PRO A 688 4.07 2.01 -22.28
CA PRO A 688 4.40 2.62 -23.59
C PRO A 688 5.84 3.20 -23.67
N GLU A 689 6.43 3.31 -24.87
CA GLU A 689 7.82 3.77 -25.07
C GLU A 689 8.09 5.20 -24.56
N SER A 690 7.14 6.13 -24.73
CA SER A 690 7.27 7.52 -24.25
C SER A 690 7.44 7.62 -22.73
N TRP A 691 6.97 6.61 -21.99
CA TRP A 691 7.10 6.57 -20.53
C TRP A 691 8.51 6.14 -20.10
N LEU A 692 9.17 5.26 -20.88
CA LEU A 692 10.53 4.82 -20.61
C LEU A 692 11.51 6.01 -20.62
N GLU A 693 11.34 6.96 -21.54
CA GLU A 693 12.16 8.17 -21.59
C GLU A 693 11.93 9.10 -20.37
N GLN A 694 10.68 9.23 -19.93
CA GLN A 694 10.39 9.97 -18.70
C GLN A 694 10.98 9.27 -17.47
N MET A 695 10.94 7.93 -17.42
CA MET A 695 11.56 7.15 -16.36
C MET A 695 13.08 7.34 -16.34
N ARG A 696 13.73 7.37 -17.50
CA ARG A 696 15.17 7.67 -17.62
C ARG A 696 15.52 9.02 -16.98
N ILE A 697 14.77 10.07 -17.33
CA ILE A 697 14.95 11.43 -16.80
C ILE A 697 14.75 11.44 -15.27
N ASN A 698 13.70 10.78 -14.79
CA ASN A 698 13.41 10.68 -13.35
C ASN A 698 14.51 9.93 -12.59
N LEU A 699 15.09 8.89 -13.20
CA LEU A 699 16.21 8.12 -12.64
C LEU A 699 17.58 8.80 -12.86
N ARG A 700 17.64 9.92 -13.58
CA ARG A 700 18.85 10.66 -13.94
C ARG A 700 19.89 9.80 -14.64
N LEU A 701 19.46 8.95 -15.56
CA LEU A 701 20.32 8.05 -16.30
C LEU A 701 20.60 8.57 -17.71
N THR A 702 21.79 8.29 -18.23
CA THR A 702 22.06 8.38 -19.66
C THR A 702 21.26 7.32 -20.41
N HIS A 703 21.08 7.51 -21.72
CA HIS A 703 20.44 6.50 -22.58
C HIS A 703 21.11 5.12 -22.48
N PHE A 704 22.44 5.10 -22.32
CA PHE A 704 23.21 3.88 -22.17
C PHE A 704 22.95 3.17 -20.83
N GLU A 705 23.06 3.88 -19.71
CA GLU A 705 22.82 3.33 -18.37
C GLU A 705 21.38 2.79 -18.23
N PHE A 706 20.40 3.49 -18.79
CA PHE A 706 19.01 3.05 -18.73
C PHE A 706 18.75 1.80 -19.57
N THR A 707 19.42 1.65 -20.71
CA THR A 707 19.35 0.43 -21.53
C THR A 707 19.79 -0.80 -20.72
N GLN A 708 20.85 -0.68 -19.92
CA GLN A 708 21.32 -1.78 -19.06
C GLN A 708 20.29 -2.16 -17.98
N ARG A 709 19.56 -1.18 -17.42
CA ARG A 709 18.48 -1.43 -16.46
C ARG A 709 17.33 -2.21 -17.10
N ILE A 710 16.95 -1.88 -18.33
CA ILE A 710 15.95 -2.62 -19.10
C ILE A 710 16.41 -4.07 -19.33
N GLU A 711 17.68 -4.29 -19.68
CA GLU A 711 18.24 -5.64 -19.85
C GLU A 711 18.18 -6.48 -18.57
N TRP A 712 18.54 -5.88 -17.43
CA TRP A 712 18.40 -6.54 -16.13
C TRP A 712 16.95 -6.93 -15.84
N ALA A 713 15.99 -6.03 -16.05
CA ALA A 713 14.57 -6.29 -15.82
C ALA A 713 14.05 -7.41 -16.73
N ASN A 714 14.46 -7.40 -18.00
CA ASN A 714 14.17 -8.47 -18.96
C ASN A 714 14.67 -9.85 -18.47
N GLN A 715 15.85 -9.92 -17.85
CA GLN A 715 16.37 -11.17 -17.29
C GLN A 715 15.54 -11.65 -16.09
N GLN A 716 15.17 -10.74 -15.17
CA GLN A 716 14.36 -11.10 -14.00
C GLN A 716 12.98 -11.63 -14.40
N LEU A 717 12.31 -10.98 -15.37
CA LEU A 717 11.01 -11.41 -15.87
C LEU A 717 11.08 -12.82 -16.51
N ARG A 718 12.13 -13.11 -17.28
CA ARG A 718 12.33 -14.43 -17.91
C ARG A 718 12.51 -15.56 -16.89
N ILE A 719 13.11 -15.32 -15.72
CA ILE A 719 13.21 -16.32 -14.64
C ILE A 719 11.82 -16.82 -14.23
N TYR A 720 10.84 -15.92 -14.18
CA TYR A 720 9.45 -16.23 -13.86
C TYR A 720 8.60 -16.63 -15.07
N ARG A 721 9.21 -16.83 -16.25
CA ARG A 721 8.52 -17.19 -17.52
C ARG A 721 7.55 -16.09 -17.99
N LEU A 722 7.88 -14.83 -17.74
CA LEU A 722 7.15 -13.67 -18.24
C LEU A 722 7.86 -13.13 -19.49
N GLU A 723 7.12 -12.96 -20.60
CA GLU A 723 7.64 -12.44 -21.86
C GLU A 723 7.58 -10.90 -21.85
N PRO A 724 8.73 -10.18 -21.89
CA PRO A 724 8.74 -8.73 -21.85
C PRO A 724 8.37 -8.09 -23.20
N SER A 725 7.72 -6.92 -23.15
CA SER A 725 7.29 -6.20 -24.36
C SER A 725 8.44 -5.48 -25.10
N TYR A 726 9.58 -5.25 -24.44
CA TYR A 726 10.67 -4.44 -25.00
C TYR A 726 11.96 -5.23 -25.15
N SER A 727 12.41 -5.34 -26.40
CA SER A 727 13.80 -5.68 -26.77
C SER A 727 14.53 -4.39 -27.14
N TYR A 728 14.90 -3.57 -26.15
CA TYR A 728 15.53 -2.27 -26.40
C TYR A 728 16.98 -2.45 -26.89
N ILE A 729 17.18 -2.82 -28.16
CA ILE A 729 18.48 -2.81 -28.83
C ILE A 729 18.27 -2.27 -30.26
N LYS A 730 18.34 -0.95 -30.43
CA LYS A 730 18.72 -0.42 -31.75
C LYS A 730 20.23 -0.69 -31.91
N PRO A 731 20.67 -1.34 -33.01
CA PRO A 731 22.09 -1.55 -33.23
C PRO A 731 22.79 -0.18 -33.27
N LEU A 732 23.98 -0.10 -32.66
CA LEU A 732 24.81 1.10 -32.76
C LEU A 732 25.06 1.40 -34.25
N PRO A 733 25.05 2.69 -34.66
CA PRO A 733 25.41 3.09 -36.02
C PRO A 733 26.73 2.46 -36.45
N GLU A 734 26.89 2.25 -37.76
CA GLU A 734 28.19 1.83 -38.28
C GLU A 734 29.23 2.93 -38.03
N ASP A 735 30.46 2.50 -37.76
CA ASP A 735 31.57 3.43 -37.58
C ASP A 735 31.97 3.98 -38.96
N SER A 736 32.20 5.29 -39.02
CA SER A 736 32.73 5.98 -40.20
C SER A 736 34.14 5.50 -40.51
N ALA A 737 34.55 5.60 -41.78
CA ALA A 737 35.92 5.31 -42.18
C ALA A 737 36.89 6.24 -41.42
N LEU A 738 37.91 5.66 -40.80
CA LEU A 738 38.95 6.43 -40.11
C LEU A 738 39.86 7.12 -41.14
N PRO A 739 40.08 8.43 -41.05
CA PRO A 739 41.06 9.10 -41.90
C PRO A 739 42.49 8.73 -41.48
N PRO A 740 43.50 8.97 -42.34
CA PRO A 740 44.91 8.88 -41.95
C PRO A 740 45.19 9.83 -40.77
N THR A 741 46.18 9.47 -39.94
CA THR A 741 46.61 10.26 -38.76
C THR A 741 46.72 11.74 -39.09
N SER A 742 45.89 12.56 -38.44
CA SER A 742 45.95 14.02 -38.51
C SER A 742 46.90 14.54 -37.44
N ASN A 743 47.58 15.66 -37.73
CA ASN A 743 48.37 16.37 -36.72
C ASN A 743 47.47 17.08 -35.68
N GLN A 744 46.18 17.26 -35.97
CA GLN A 744 45.19 17.90 -35.09
C GLN A 744 44.42 16.88 -34.25
N THR A 745 44.27 17.15 -32.95
CA THR A 745 43.49 16.33 -32.02
C THR A 745 42.01 16.32 -32.40
N PHE A 746 41.44 15.12 -32.53
CA PHE A 746 40.03 14.87 -32.84
C PHE A 746 39.53 15.51 -34.14
N ALA A 747 40.41 15.77 -35.11
CA ALA A 747 40.04 16.38 -36.40
C ALA A 747 38.78 15.80 -37.07
N PRO A 748 38.52 14.46 -37.07
CA PRO A 748 37.32 13.91 -37.71
C PRO A 748 35.99 14.40 -37.09
N PHE A 749 36.01 14.83 -35.82
CA PHE A 749 34.84 15.34 -35.10
C PHE A 749 34.47 16.78 -35.50
N GLU A 750 35.21 17.42 -36.41
CA GLU A 750 34.77 18.67 -37.05
C GLU A 750 33.50 18.44 -37.88
N ASN A 751 33.35 17.25 -38.47
CA ASN A 751 32.11 16.79 -39.08
C ASN A 751 31.17 16.21 -38.01
N GLU A 752 30.00 16.82 -37.84
CA GLU A 752 28.98 16.36 -36.88
C GLU A 752 28.46 14.94 -37.15
N ASN A 753 28.56 14.47 -38.41
CA ASN A 753 28.07 13.15 -38.83
C ASN A 753 29.11 12.03 -38.64
N PHE A 754 30.34 12.35 -38.23
CA PHE A 754 31.37 11.35 -37.98
C PHE A 754 31.03 10.52 -36.73
N SER A 755 31.08 9.19 -36.84
CA SER A 755 30.72 8.26 -35.75
C SER A 755 31.75 7.15 -35.59
N VAL A 756 32.20 6.90 -34.36
CA VAL A 756 33.07 5.77 -33.99
C VAL A 756 32.58 5.08 -32.71
N ARG A 757 31.26 5.04 -32.52
CA ARG A 757 30.60 4.61 -31.29
C ARG A 757 30.88 3.15 -30.93
N ARG A 758 31.03 2.23 -31.89
CA ARG A 758 31.27 0.81 -31.57
C ARG A 758 32.66 0.60 -31.00
N ILE A 759 33.67 1.22 -31.61
CA ILE A 759 35.05 1.15 -31.10
C ILE A 759 35.18 1.89 -29.77
N LEU A 760 34.61 3.09 -29.62
CA LEU A 760 34.65 3.82 -28.34
C LEU A 760 33.91 3.09 -27.22
N ARG A 761 32.88 2.29 -27.52
CA ARG A 761 32.25 1.39 -26.53
C ARG A 761 33.23 0.36 -25.97
N LYS A 762 34.11 -0.22 -26.80
CA LYS A 762 35.18 -1.12 -26.31
C LYS A 762 36.12 -0.39 -25.35
N PHE A 763 36.47 0.86 -25.68
CA PHE A 763 37.32 1.69 -24.82
C PHE A 763 36.64 2.01 -23.48
N TYR A 764 35.37 2.45 -23.51
CA TYR A 764 34.57 2.68 -22.31
C TYR A 764 34.51 1.44 -21.40
N GLN A 765 34.23 0.27 -21.98
CA GLN A 765 34.18 -1.00 -21.23
C GLN A 765 35.54 -1.38 -20.64
N PHE A 766 36.62 -1.16 -21.38
CA PHE A 766 37.97 -1.37 -20.88
C PHE A 766 38.29 -0.47 -19.69
N LEU A 767 37.96 0.83 -19.77
CA LEU A 767 38.12 1.78 -18.65
C LEU A 767 37.34 1.31 -17.41
N GLN A 768 36.09 0.88 -17.59
CA GLN A 768 35.27 0.34 -16.49
C GLN A 768 35.88 -0.95 -15.88
N GLN A 769 36.31 -1.90 -16.71
CA GLN A 769 36.92 -3.16 -16.26
C GLN A 769 38.25 -2.94 -15.54
N ALA A 770 39.03 -1.97 -16.00
CA ALA A 770 40.25 -1.54 -15.32
C ALA A 770 39.96 -0.78 -14.01
N GLY A 771 38.69 -0.44 -13.72
CA GLY A 771 38.31 0.31 -12.54
C GLY A 771 38.70 1.80 -12.62
N TYR A 772 38.86 2.35 -13.82
CA TYR A 772 39.17 3.76 -14.06
C TYR A 772 37.94 4.63 -13.74
N ASN A 773 37.76 5.02 -12.48
CA ASN A 773 36.69 5.90 -12.03
C ASN A 773 37.20 6.84 -10.94
N GLU A 774 36.47 7.91 -10.66
CA GLU A 774 36.90 8.95 -9.71
C GLU A 774 37.33 8.40 -8.37
N THR A 775 36.50 7.53 -7.77
CA THR A 775 36.75 6.96 -6.45
C THR A 775 38.04 6.15 -6.40
N ASN A 776 38.27 5.29 -7.39
CA ASN A 776 39.46 4.44 -7.45
C ASN A 776 40.72 5.25 -7.76
N ILE A 777 40.63 6.23 -8.68
CA ILE A 777 41.74 7.14 -9.00
C ILE A 777 42.13 7.95 -7.77
N CYS A 778 41.16 8.60 -7.13
CA CYS A 778 41.37 9.39 -5.92
C CYS A 778 41.97 8.55 -4.78
N LYS A 779 41.49 7.31 -4.60
CA LYS A 779 42.01 6.38 -3.61
C LYS A 779 43.47 5.99 -3.87
N LEU A 780 43.86 5.72 -5.13
CA LEU A 780 45.25 5.36 -5.47
C LEU A 780 46.20 6.54 -5.31
N LEU A 781 45.76 7.75 -5.67
CA LEU A 781 46.54 8.98 -5.54
C LEU A 781 46.50 9.58 -4.13
N ASN A 782 45.63 9.08 -3.25
CA ASN A 782 45.38 9.59 -1.90
C ASN A 782 44.91 11.06 -1.88
N ILE A 783 43.93 11.37 -2.72
CA ILE A 783 43.28 12.68 -2.86
C ILE A 783 41.75 12.52 -2.75
N THR A 784 41.01 13.63 -2.58
CA THR A 784 39.53 13.57 -2.47
C THR A 784 38.81 13.88 -3.78
N SER A 785 39.48 14.47 -4.77
CA SER A 785 38.95 14.77 -6.09
C SER A 785 40.09 14.82 -7.11
N GLN A 786 39.82 14.47 -8.37
CA GLN A 786 40.82 14.58 -9.45
C GLN A 786 41.26 16.03 -9.72
N GLN A 787 40.48 17.02 -9.29
CA GLN A 787 40.86 18.43 -9.37
C GLN A 787 42.01 18.80 -8.41
N GLN A 788 42.36 17.93 -7.44
CA GLN A 788 43.48 18.11 -6.51
C GLN A 788 44.82 17.55 -7.01
N ILE A 789 44.87 16.99 -8.23
CA ILE A 789 46.14 16.54 -8.82
C ILE A 789 46.94 17.79 -9.20
N GLU A 790 48.00 18.07 -8.44
CA GLU A 790 48.92 19.21 -8.60
C GLU A 790 50.11 18.87 -9.52
N PRO A 791 50.65 19.85 -10.29
CA PRO A 791 51.74 19.61 -11.22
C PRO A 791 53.05 19.23 -10.51
N THR A 792 53.28 19.74 -9.31
CA THR A 792 54.48 19.46 -8.49
C THR A 792 54.57 18.02 -8.03
N TYR A 793 53.44 17.31 -7.94
CA TYR A 793 53.38 15.92 -7.51
C TYR A 793 53.30 14.90 -8.65
N LEU A 794 53.22 15.33 -9.93
CA LEU A 794 53.08 14.40 -11.05
C LEU A 794 54.19 13.33 -11.08
N TYR A 795 55.45 13.77 -10.95
CA TYR A 795 56.59 12.86 -10.90
C TYR A 795 56.54 11.94 -9.66
N TYR A 796 56.10 12.46 -8.52
CA TYR A 796 55.92 11.66 -7.31
C TYR A 796 54.86 10.57 -7.49
N TYR A 797 53.69 10.96 -8.03
CA TYR A 797 52.60 10.04 -8.28
C TYR A 797 52.98 8.95 -9.28
N GLU A 798 53.59 9.35 -10.40
CA GLU A 798 54.00 8.45 -11.48
C GLU A 798 55.02 7.41 -10.98
N ARG A 799 56.05 7.87 -10.24
CA ARG A 799 57.24 7.09 -9.91
C ARG A 799 57.16 6.34 -8.59
N TYR A 800 56.49 6.89 -7.57
CA TYR A 800 56.57 6.38 -6.19
C TYR A 800 55.22 5.99 -5.58
N GLN A 801 54.12 6.60 -6.00
CA GLN A 801 52.79 6.31 -5.42
C GLN A 801 52.08 5.16 -6.14
N LEU A 802 52.06 5.19 -7.48
CA LEU A 802 51.24 4.27 -8.25
C LEU A 802 51.84 2.85 -8.31
N PRO A 803 51.04 1.79 -8.10
CA PRO A 803 51.51 0.40 -8.24
C PRO A 803 51.73 -0.01 -9.71
N GLN A 804 52.19 -1.24 -9.93
CA GLN A 804 52.13 -1.87 -11.25
C GLN A 804 50.76 -2.53 -11.43
N SER A 805 49.88 -1.89 -12.18
CA SER A 805 48.56 -2.42 -12.54
C SER A 805 48.01 -1.68 -13.77
N THR A 806 47.04 -2.27 -14.46
CA THR A 806 46.40 -1.63 -15.61
C THR A 806 45.76 -0.29 -15.25
N LEU A 807 45.12 -0.18 -14.08
CA LEU A 807 44.55 1.08 -13.60
C LEU A 807 45.64 2.15 -13.39
N ALA A 808 46.75 1.77 -12.76
CA ALA A 808 47.86 2.68 -12.52
C ALA A 808 48.51 3.15 -13.84
N ASP A 809 48.65 2.25 -14.82
CA ASP A 809 49.20 2.60 -16.14
C ASP A 809 48.27 3.55 -16.91
N LEU A 810 46.94 3.41 -16.78
CA LEU A 810 45.99 4.37 -17.34
C LEU A 810 46.08 5.74 -16.66
N ILE A 811 46.23 5.78 -15.33
CA ILE A 811 46.44 7.04 -14.60
C ILE A 811 47.75 7.70 -15.05
N ARG A 812 48.84 6.92 -15.21
CA ARG A 812 50.11 7.41 -15.75
C ARG A 812 49.92 8.03 -17.14
N LEU A 813 49.29 7.30 -18.04
CA LEU A 813 49.12 7.70 -19.44
C LEU A 813 48.24 8.95 -19.58
N PHE A 814 47.12 9.03 -18.86
CA PHE A 814 46.07 10.03 -19.09
C PHE A 814 45.99 11.16 -18.07
N LEU A 815 46.62 11.07 -16.90
CA LEU A 815 46.55 12.13 -15.88
C LEU A 815 47.92 12.60 -15.40
N LEU A 816 48.98 11.81 -15.63
CA LEU A 816 50.34 12.11 -15.15
C LEU A 816 51.37 12.29 -16.26
N ARG A 817 50.94 12.33 -17.53
CA ARG A 817 51.79 12.55 -18.72
C ARG A 817 52.91 11.50 -18.91
N GLY A 818 52.70 10.27 -18.44
CA GLY A 818 53.63 9.16 -18.61
C GLY A 818 53.75 8.71 -20.07
N ALA A 819 54.91 8.13 -20.40
CA ALA A 819 55.23 7.62 -21.73
C ALA A 819 55.35 6.09 -21.73
N PHE A 820 54.90 5.45 -22.80
CA PHE A 820 54.93 4.00 -22.94
C PHE A 820 55.42 3.57 -24.32
N THR A 821 56.14 2.45 -24.37
CA THR A 821 56.51 1.83 -25.65
C THR A 821 55.27 1.38 -26.41
N LYS A 822 55.35 1.36 -27.74
CA LYS A 822 54.25 0.86 -28.59
C LYS A 822 53.81 -0.56 -28.21
N ALA A 823 54.76 -1.42 -27.85
CA ALA A 823 54.49 -2.79 -27.42
C ALA A 823 53.62 -2.85 -26.15
N LYS A 824 53.88 -1.97 -25.17
CA LYS A 824 53.08 -1.90 -23.94
C LYS A 824 51.66 -1.42 -24.20
N LEU A 825 51.49 -0.42 -25.08
CA LEU A 825 50.16 0.05 -25.45
C LEU A 825 49.37 -1.00 -26.26
N GLN A 826 50.05 -1.80 -27.09
CA GLN A 826 49.43 -2.93 -27.79
C GLN A 826 48.96 -4.03 -26.82
N GLU A 827 49.73 -4.29 -25.75
CA GLU A 827 49.32 -5.20 -24.67
C GLU A 827 48.07 -4.68 -23.95
N MET A 828 48.00 -3.38 -23.66
CA MET A 828 46.88 -2.78 -22.93
C MET A 828 45.59 -2.69 -23.76
N PHE A 829 45.67 -2.17 -24.98
CA PHE A 829 44.48 -1.81 -25.77
C PHE A 829 44.17 -2.81 -26.90
N GLY A 830 45.13 -3.65 -27.29
CA GLY A 830 45.05 -4.42 -28.53
C GLY A 830 45.25 -3.55 -29.79
N ASN A 831 45.51 -4.18 -30.93
CA ASN A 831 45.91 -3.48 -32.16
C ASN A 831 44.82 -2.57 -32.74
N GLU A 832 43.57 -3.04 -32.76
CA GLU A 832 42.44 -2.31 -33.35
C GLU A 832 42.16 -1.00 -32.59
N LEU A 833 41.96 -1.09 -31.27
CA LEU A 833 41.68 0.08 -30.43
C LEU A 833 42.87 1.04 -30.39
N LEU A 834 44.11 0.54 -30.25
CA LEU A 834 45.31 1.38 -30.29
C LEU A 834 45.39 2.18 -31.60
N SER A 835 45.18 1.52 -32.75
CA SER A 835 45.22 2.20 -34.05
C SER A 835 44.17 3.31 -34.14
N THR A 836 42.97 3.10 -33.59
CA THR A 836 41.93 4.13 -33.56
C THR A 836 42.32 5.29 -32.65
N LEU A 837 42.83 5.03 -31.44
CA LEU A 837 43.27 6.08 -30.51
C LEU A 837 44.40 6.94 -31.11
N CYS A 838 45.30 6.34 -31.88
CA CYS A 838 46.33 7.07 -32.63
C CYS A 838 45.73 7.92 -33.77
N ASN A 839 44.85 7.34 -34.60
CA ASN A 839 44.25 8.06 -35.73
C ASN A 839 43.36 9.24 -35.30
N LEU A 840 42.75 9.15 -34.11
CA LEU A 840 41.98 10.24 -33.51
C LEU A 840 42.86 11.35 -32.91
N GLY A 841 44.19 11.15 -32.84
CA GLY A 841 45.12 12.11 -32.27
C GLY A 841 45.10 12.16 -30.73
N LEU A 842 44.56 11.12 -30.08
CA LEU A 842 44.53 10.99 -28.61
C LEU A 842 45.87 10.47 -28.07
N LEU A 843 46.54 9.60 -28.83
CA LEU A 843 47.90 9.10 -28.57
C LEU A 843 48.84 9.51 -29.69
N ILE A 844 49.99 10.06 -29.34
CA ILE A 844 51.00 10.52 -30.30
C ILE A 844 52.38 9.95 -30.00
N GLN A 845 53.22 9.87 -31.03
CA GLN A 845 54.59 9.42 -30.90
C GLN A 845 55.49 10.57 -30.43
N ARG A 846 56.31 10.32 -29.41
CA ARG A 846 57.32 11.24 -28.88
C ARG A 846 58.64 10.48 -28.73
N GLY A 847 59.52 10.61 -29.73
CA GLY A 847 60.71 9.78 -29.84
C GLY A 847 60.36 8.31 -30.12
N GLU A 848 60.90 7.39 -29.32
CA GLU A 848 60.61 5.93 -29.40
C GLU A 848 59.34 5.54 -28.63
N ASP A 849 58.84 6.40 -27.75
CA ASP A 849 57.68 6.17 -26.91
C ASP A 849 56.42 6.87 -27.44
N TRP A 850 55.28 6.52 -26.84
CA TRP A 850 53.96 7.07 -27.11
C TRP A 850 53.39 7.68 -25.84
N VAL A 851 52.77 8.84 -26.00
CA VAL A 851 52.18 9.63 -24.90
C VAL A 851 50.73 9.98 -25.24
N SER A 852 49.92 10.29 -24.22
CA SER A 852 48.64 10.94 -24.47
C SER A 852 48.85 12.43 -24.76
N ARG A 853 48.05 12.96 -25.68
CA ARG A 853 47.99 14.39 -25.99
C ARG A 853 46.88 15.12 -25.20
N VAL A 854 46.10 14.37 -24.42
CA VAL A 854 44.92 14.87 -23.69
C VAL A 854 44.95 14.33 -22.28
N ASP A 855 44.34 15.07 -21.35
CA ASP A 855 43.95 14.48 -20.06
C ASP A 855 42.61 13.77 -20.24
N LEU A 856 42.42 12.61 -19.60
CA LEU A 856 41.13 11.89 -19.58
C LEU A 856 40.59 11.79 -18.15
N PHE A 857 39.71 12.71 -17.79
CA PHE A 857 39.08 12.76 -16.47
C PHE A 857 37.96 11.73 -16.33
N ALA A 858 37.85 11.11 -15.15
CA ALA A 858 36.66 10.33 -14.78
C ALA A 858 35.86 11.09 -13.71
N VAL A 859 34.91 11.93 -14.10
CA VAL A 859 34.20 12.87 -13.21
C VAL A 859 32.71 12.80 -13.43
N ALA A 860 31.90 13.01 -12.39
CA ALA A 860 30.43 12.91 -12.47
C ALA A 860 29.92 11.58 -13.08
N GLY A 861 30.69 10.51 -12.99
CA GLY A 861 30.39 9.21 -13.63
C GLY A 861 30.56 9.20 -15.16
N LEU A 862 31.31 10.15 -15.72
CA LEU A 862 31.58 10.33 -17.14
C LEU A 862 33.10 10.34 -17.40
N TYR A 863 33.51 10.02 -18.63
CA TYR A 863 34.88 10.17 -19.11
C TYR A 863 35.01 11.41 -20.00
N VAL A 864 35.85 12.37 -19.62
CA VAL A 864 35.95 13.68 -20.29
C VAL A 864 37.39 13.95 -20.66
N ALA A 865 37.66 13.97 -21.97
CA ALA A 865 38.94 14.38 -22.51
C ALA A 865 39.02 15.92 -22.57
N THR A 866 40.20 16.47 -22.25
CA THR A 866 40.55 17.90 -22.38
C THR A 866 42.00 18.05 -22.79
N ASP A 867 42.45 19.26 -23.14
CA ASP A 867 43.89 19.52 -23.18
C ASP A 867 44.48 19.42 -21.75
N HIS A 868 45.81 19.27 -21.66
CA HIS A 868 46.49 19.04 -20.38
C HIS A 868 46.34 20.20 -19.41
N ARG A 869 46.10 19.88 -18.14
CA ARG A 869 45.82 20.84 -17.06
C ARG A 869 46.91 21.88 -16.79
N TYR A 870 48.19 21.53 -17.01
CA TYR A 870 49.33 22.38 -16.67
C TYR A 870 50.39 22.36 -17.76
N MET A 871 50.99 23.53 -18.04
CA MET A 871 52.11 23.72 -18.97
C MET A 871 51.94 22.95 -20.28
N ILE A 872 51.26 23.59 -21.23
CA ILE A 872 51.32 23.17 -22.61
C ILE A 872 52.75 23.39 -23.06
N LEU A 873 53.45 22.29 -23.28
CA LEU A 873 54.84 22.34 -23.68
C LEU A 873 54.90 22.45 -25.21
N SER A 874 55.98 23.01 -25.73
CA SER A 874 56.22 23.05 -27.18
C SER A 874 56.19 21.64 -27.81
N GLU A 875 56.52 20.60 -27.04
CA GLU A 875 56.46 19.19 -27.44
C GLU A 875 55.04 18.60 -27.54
N ASP A 876 54.00 19.32 -27.09
CA ASP A 876 52.60 18.92 -27.29
C ASP A 876 52.08 19.27 -28.69
N GLN A 877 52.81 20.13 -29.43
CA GLN A 877 52.55 20.49 -30.82
C GLN A 877 51.12 21.06 -31.04
N ILE A 878 50.66 21.91 -30.13
CA ILE A 878 49.36 22.57 -30.21
C ILE A 878 49.54 23.93 -30.89
N GLU A 879 49.02 24.06 -32.11
CA GLU A 879 49.03 25.31 -32.91
C GLU A 879 47.65 26.02 -32.92
N GLU A 880 46.71 25.56 -32.09
CA GLU A 880 45.33 26.06 -31.98
C GLU A 880 45.05 26.63 -30.58
N ASP A 881 43.95 27.39 -30.43
CA ASP A 881 43.44 27.81 -29.13
C ASP A 881 43.10 26.59 -28.25
N VAL A 882 43.61 26.60 -27.02
CA VAL A 882 43.53 25.48 -26.07
C VAL A 882 42.12 25.34 -25.49
N VAL A 883 41.71 24.11 -25.20
CA VAL A 883 40.47 23.79 -24.46
C VAL A 883 40.77 23.66 -22.97
N MET A 884 40.01 24.37 -22.14
CA MET A 884 40.15 24.32 -20.69
C MET A 884 40.00 22.90 -20.14
N TYR A 885 40.87 22.53 -19.18
CA TYR A 885 40.76 21.28 -18.45
C TYR A 885 39.55 21.29 -17.49
N VAL A 886 39.16 20.11 -17.00
CA VAL A 886 38.08 20.02 -15.99
C VAL A 886 38.61 20.51 -14.63
N GLY A 887 38.41 21.79 -14.34
CA GLY A 887 38.82 22.47 -13.11
C GLY A 887 37.74 22.52 -12.03
N MET A 888 38.06 23.21 -10.93
CA MET A 888 37.13 23.43 -9.80
C MET A 888 35.93 24.31 -10.18
N ASP A 889 36.09 25.16 -11.19
CA ASP A 889 35.05 25.94 -11.86
C ASP A 889 34.04 25.07 -12.60
N SER A 890 34.54 24.17 -13.45
CA SER A 890 33.73 23.25 -14.24
C SER A 890 32.90 22.33 -13.35
N MET A 891 33.55 21.66 -12.39
CA MET A 891 32.86 20.77 -11.44
C MET A 891 32.03 21.54 -10.41
N GLY A 892 32.47 22.72 -10.03
CA GLY A 892 31.74 23.59 -9.12
C GLY A 892 30.37 23.98 -9.67
N LEU A 893 30.28 24.30 -10.97
CA LEU A 893 29.00 24.58 -11.60
C LEU A 893 28.12 23.32 -11.67
N VAL A 894 28.68 22.14 -12.00
CA VAL A 894 27.97 20.85 -11.97
C VAL A 894 27.37 20.56 -10.59
N TYR A 895 28.12 20.85 -9.53
CA TYR A 895 27.70 20.62 -8.15
C TYR A 895 26.74 21.68 -7.62
N THR A 896 26.74 22.89 -8.18
CA THR A 896 25.94 24.02 -7.66
C THR A 896 24.64 24.21 -8.42
N ALA A 897 24.65 24.08 -9.75
CA ALA A 897 23.49 24.33 -10.60
C ALA A 897 22.38 23.27 -10.36
N PRO A 898 21.17 23.70 -9.97
CA PRO A 898 20.01 22.82 -9.91
C PRO A 898 19.74 22.05 -11.21
N GLN A 899 19.57 20.73 -11.09
CA GLN A 899 19.35 19.81 -12.20
C GLN A 899 17.85 19.52 -12.39
N TYR A 900 17.09 20.52 -12.83
CA TYR A 900 15.64 20.39 -13.07
C TYR A 900 15.37 19.53 -14.31
N PRO A 901 14.33 18.66 -14.30
CA PRO A 901 13.85 18.03 -15.53
C PRO A 901 13.53 19.09 -16.59
N ALA A 902 14.17 18.98 -17.75
CA ALA A 902 14.09 19.99 -18.82
C ALA A 902 13.74 19.34 -20.17
N ASN A 903 13.14 20.13 -21.05
CA ASN A 903 13.06 19.73 -22.45
C ASN A 903 14.34 20.12 -23.17
N ARG A 904 14.84 21.34 -22.95
CA ARG A 904 16.05 21.88 -23.60
C ARG A 904 16.94 22.63 -22.62
N VAL A 905 18.23 22.31 -22.64
CA VAL A 905 19.29 23.00 -21.88
C VAL A 905 20.31 23.59 -22.85
N LEU A 906 20.74 24.82 -22.60
CA LEU A 906 21.83 25.49 -23.32
C LEU A 906 23.07 25.58 -22.42
N ASP A 907 24.22 25.24 -22.95
CA ASP A 907 25.54 25.30 -22.33
C ASP A 907 26.44 26.26 -23.13
N LEU A 908 26.61 27.47 -22.60
CA LEU A 908 27.40 28.52 -23.22
C LEU A 908 28.87 28.42 -22.79
N CYS A 909 29.78 28.67 -23.75
CA CYS A 909 31.21 28.49 -23.55
C CYS A 909 31.49 27.03 -23.13
N CYS A 910 30.92 26.08 -23.89
CA CYS A 910 30.80 24.69 -23.42
C CYS A 910 32.14 23.98 -23.25
N GLY A 911 33.23 24.44 -23.89
CA GLY A 911 34.56 23.86 -23.76
C GLY A 911 34.56 22.37 -24.11
N SER A 912 34.88 21.52 -23.12
CA SER A 912 34.88 20.06 -23.24
C SER A 912 33.48 19.42 -23.29
N GLY A 913 32.43 20.22 -23.09
CA GLY A 913 31.02 19.81 -23.09
C GLY A 913 30.52 19.28 -21.75
N ILE A 914 31.29 19.37 -20.66
CA ILE A 914 30.97 18.77 -19.36
C ILE A 914 29.56 19.10 -18.85
N GLN A 915 29.10 20.36 -18.97
CA GLN A 915 27.77 20.74 -18.49
C GLN A 915 26.67 20.10 -19.35
N SER A 916 26.81 20.12 -20.68
CA SER A 916 25.92 19.43 -21.63
C SER A 916 25.82 17.92 -21.36
N LEU A 917 26.95 17.26 -21.09
CA LEU A 917 27.01 15.82 -20.85
C LEU A 917 26.31 15.45 -19.54
N VAL A 918 26.49 16.23 -18.48
CA VAL A 918 25.74 16.06 -17.22
C VAL A 918 24.25 16.35 -17.44
N ALA A 919 23.92 17.41 -18.19
CA ALA A 919 22.55 17.78 -18.53
C ALA A 919 21.78 16.69 -19.25
N SER A 920 22.46 15.89 -20.08
CA SER A 920 21.87 14.76 -20.83
C SER A 920 21.06 13.78 -19.97
N ARG A 921 21.36 13.67 -18.67
CA ARG A 921 20.68 12.81 -17.70
C ARG A 921 19.30 13.31 -17.28
N TYR A 922 19.08 14.62 -17.31
CA TYR A 922 17.84 15.25 -16.84
C TYR A 922 17.13 16.08 -17.92
N THR A 923 17.64 16.09 -19.16
CA THR A 923 16.99 16.75 -20.29
C THR A 923 16.63 15.77 -21.42
N LYS A 924 15.67 16.16 -22.25
CA LYS A 924 15.42 15.51 -23.54
C LYS A 924 16.47 15.90 -24.58
N GLU A 925 16.90 17.15 -24.57
CA GLU A 925 17.92 17.69 -25.48
C GLU A 925 18.85 18.67 -24.73
N ALA A 926 20.16 18.57 -24.97
CA ALA A 926 21.16 19.54 -24.53
C ALA A 926 21.94 20.09 -25.72
N ILE A 927 22.20 21.39 -25.72
CA ILE A 927 22.92 22.08 -26.78
C ILE A 927 24.11 22.80 -26.15
N GLY A 928 25.32 22.50 -26.64
CA GLY A 928 26.54 23.20 -26.25
C GLY A 928 27.08 24.07 -27.37
N VAL A 929 27.53 25.27 -27.03
CA VAL A 929 28.11 26.21 -28.00
C VAL A 929 29.41 26.81 -27.49
N ASP A 930 30.36 27.00 -28.41
CA ASP A 930 31.67 27.57 -28.12
C ASP A 930 32.22 28.29 -29.36
N ILE A 931 33.03 29.32 -29.16
CA ILE A 931 33.70 30.06 -30.24
C ILE A 931 34.98 29.35 -30.70
N ASN A 932 35.52 28.44 -29.90
CA ASN A 932 36.71 27.65 -30.22
C ASN A 932 36.32 26.38 -31.00
N PRO A 933 36.72 26.23 -32.28
CA PRO A 933 36.43 25.01 -33.05
C PRO A 933 37.03 23.74 -32.44
N ARG A 934 38.15 23.85 -31.72
CA ARG A 934 38.76 22.71 -31.01
C ARG A 934 37.86 22.20 -29.88
N ALA A 935 37.23 23.11 -29.12
CA ALA A 935 36.29 22.76 -28.05
C ALA A 935 35.13 21.90 -28.57
N ILE A 936 34.54 22.27 -29.72
CA ILE A 936 33.46 21.51 -30.36
C ILE A 936 33.89 20.08 -30.70
N ARG A 937 35.14 19.86 -31.15
CA ARG A 937 35.66 18.52 -31.43
C ARG A 937 35.78 17.67 -30.15
N PHE A 938 36.29 18.26 -29.07
CA PHE A 938 36.36 17.60 -27.76
C PHE A 938 34.97 17.22 -27.24
N ALA A 939 34.02 18.15 -27.28
CA ALA A 939 32.66 17.92 -26.80
C ALA A 939 31.95 16.78 -27.55
N ARG A 940 32.10 16.73 -28.88
CA ARG A 940 31.55 15.64 -29.72
C ARG A 940 32.22 14.28 -29.44
N PHE A 941 33.54 14.25 -29.25
CA PHE A 941 34.26 13.04 -28.85
C PHE A 941 33.77 12.53 -27.48
N ASN A 942 33.69 13.43 -26.50
CA ASN A 942 33.27 13.11 -25.14
C ASN A 942 31.83 12.57 -25.09
N ALA A 943 30.91 13.11 -25.89
CA ALA A 943 29.56 12.56 -26.02
C ALA A 943 29.54 11.12 -26.54
N GLN A 944 30.29 10.83 -27.62
CA GLN A 944 30.35 9.46 -28.16
C GLN A 944 31.03 8.46 -27.21
N LEU A 945 32.09 8.88 -26.51
CA LEU A 945 32.79 8.03 -25.53
C LEU A 945 31.86 7.59 -24.40
N ASN A 946 30.98 8.49 -23.93
CA ASN A 946 30.01 8.20 -22.86
C ASN A 946 28.70 7.59 -23.37
N GLY A 947 28.57 7.33 -24.68
CA GLY A 947 27.34 6.80 -25.26
C GLY A 947 26.14 7.76 -25.16
N ILE A 948 26.40 9.07 -25.09
CA ILE A 948 25.38 10.12 -25.00
C ILE A 948 24.96 10.51 -26.42
N SER A 949 23.66 10.47 -26.69
CA SER A 949 23.09 10.71 -28.03
C SER A 949 22.15 11.90 -28.12
N ASN A 950 21.76 12.49 -26.98
CA ASN A 950 20.80 13.59 -26.87
C ASN A 950 21.48 14.95 -26.62
N THR A 951 22.73 15.10 -27.07
CA THR A 951 23.54 16.32 -26.96
C THR A 951 24.03 16.74 -28.35
N HIS A 952 23.95 18.04 -28.65
CA HIS A 952 24.38 18.61 -29.92
C HIS A 952 25.33 19.80 -29.69
N PHE A 953 26.38 19.93 -30.52
CA PHE A 953 27.44 20.93 -30.33
C PHE A 953 27.70 21.75 -31.58
N TYR A 954 27.71 23.08 -31.44
CA TYR A 954 27.82 24.04 -32.54
C TYR A 954 28.88 25.12 -32.28
N LEU A 955 29.61 25.51 -33.33
CA LEU A 955 30.47 26.69 -33.31
C LEU A 955 29.60 27.95 -33.27
N SER A 956 29.80 28.83 -32.29
CA SER A 956 28.97 30.03 -32.08
C SER A 956 29.68 31.09 -31.25
N ASP A 957 29.36 32.37 -31.48
CA ASP A 957 29.58 33.43 -30.50
C ASP A 957 28.33 33.55 -29.61
N LEU A 958 28.45 33.10 -28.36
CA LEU A 958 27.37 33.06 -27.37
C LEU A 958 26.04 32.54 -27.94
N TYR A 959 25.06 33.42 -28.16
CA TYR A 959 23.69 33.06 -28.53
C TYR A 959 23.43 33.03 -30.05
N GLU A 960 24.38 33.43 -30.90
CA GLU A 960 24.13 33.70 -32.34
C GLU A 960 23.51 32.52 -33.11
N THR A 961 23.90 31.28 -32.77
CA THR A 961 23.37 30.06 -33.42
C THR A 961 22.44 29.25 -32.52
N ALA A 962 22.12 29.74 -31.32
CA ALA A 962 21.25 29.08 -30.34
C ALA A 962 19.77 29.45 -30.57
N PHE A 963 19.12 28.78 -31.53
CA PHE A 963 17.72 29.05 -31.87
C PHE A 963 16.70 28.49 -30.85
N GLY A 964 15.67 29.30 -30.55
CA GLY A 964 14.53 28.93 -29.71
C GLY A 964 14.72 29.26 -28.22
N TYR A 965 13.83 28.71 -27.40
CA TYR A 965 13.83 28.94 -25.96
C TYR A 965 14.37 27.72 -25.19
N PHE A 966 14.92 27.99 -24.01
CA PHE A 966 15.55 27.01 -23.13
C PHE A 966 14.97 27.08 -21.72
N ASP A 967 14.83 25.90 -21.09
CA ASP A 967 14.38 25.79 -19.70
C ASP A 967 15.49 26.26 -18.73
N THR A 968 16.75 26.02 -19.11
CA THR A 968 17.94 26.37 -18.31
C THR A 968 19.11 26.73 -19.23
N ILE A 969 19.82 27.79 -18.85
CA ILE A 969 21.08 28.22 -19.46
C ILE A 969 22.19 28.06 -18.41
N LEU A 970 23.25 27.36 -18.78
CA LEU A 970 24.48 27.16 -18.01
C LEU A 970 25.61 27.92 -18.70
N ALA A 971 26.52 28.52 -17.92
CA ALA A 971 27.71 29.15 -18.48
C ALA A 971 28.93 29.01 -17.58
N ASN A 972 30.05 28.59 -18.18
CA ASN A 972 31.39 28.67 -17.60
C ASN A 972 32.28 29.55 -18.51
N PRO A 973 32.10 30.89 -18.49
CA PRO A 973 32.81 31.78 -19.39
C PRO A 973 34.26 32.04 -18.93
N PRO A 974 35.11 32.62 -19.77
CA PRO A 974 36.35 33.27 -19.32
C PRO A 974 36.01 34.44 -18.38
N PHE A 975 36.56 34.45 -17.16
CA PHE A 975 36.19 35.42 -16.12
C PHE A 975 37.36 36.02 -15.32
N VAL A 976 38.61 35.60 -15.57
CA VAL A 976 39.76 36.08 -14.77
C VAL A 976 40.10 37.53 -15.16
N PRO A 977 40.12 38.49 -14.22
CA PRO A 977 40.61 39.84 -14.48
C PRO A 977 42.10 39.84 -14.80
N SER A 978 42.47 39.99 -16.08
CA SER A 978 43.82 39.78 -16.58
C SER A 978 44.38 41.03 -17.28
N PRO A 979 45.68 41.37 -17.11
CA PRO A 979 46.33 42.41 -17.89
C PRO A 979 46.60 42.02 -19.36
N SER A 980 46.41 40.75 -19.73
CA SER A 980 46.59 40.22 -21.10
C SER A 980 45.38 39.40 -21.57
N GLN A 981 45.33 39.08 -22.87
CA GLN A 981 44.32 38.20 -23.48
C GLN A 981 44.94 36.98 -24.17
N GLU A 982 46.15 36.58 -23.76
CA GLU A 982 46.88 35.47 -24.38
C GLU A 982 46.21 34.12 -24.08
N CYS A 983 45.46 34.00 -22.97
CA CYS A 983 44.78 32.77 -22.57
C CYS A 983 43.25 32.92 -22.69
N ARG A 984 42.73 32.83 -23.92
CA ARG A 984 41.32 33.14 -24.24
C ARG A 984 40.26 32.33 -23.48
N PHE A 985 40.57 31.12 -23.02
CA PHE A 985 39.63 30.31 -22.23
C PHE A 985 39.54 30.76 -20.76
N ARG A 986 40.48 31.58 -20.28
CA ARG A 986 40.61 32.02 -18.88
C ARG A 986 40.37 33.52 -18.74
N ASP A 987 40.98 34.32 -19.62
CA ASP A 987 41.08 35.78 -19.51
C ASP A 987 39.76 36.45 -19.88
N GLY A 988 39.10 37.07 -18.90
CA GLY A 988 37.82 37.79 -19.07
C GLY A 988 38.00 39.29 -19.35
N GLY A 989 39.17 39.70 -19.84
CA GLY A 989 39.55 41.11 -20.00
C GLY A 989 40.08 41.76 -18.70
N VAL A 990 40.34 43.08 -18.75
CA VAL A 990 41.00 43.81 -17.64
C VAL A 990 40.18 43.84 -16.35
N THR A 991 38.85 43.75 -16.46
CA THR A 991 37.92 43.69 -15.32
C THR A 991 37.37 42.28 -15.04
N GLY A 992 37.45 41.35 -15.99
CA GLY A 992 36.86 40.00 -15.87
C GLY A 992 35.34 39.91 -16.06
N GLU A 993 34.62 41.04 -16.18
CA GLU A 993 33.14 41.08 -16.09
C GLU A 993 32.42 41.34 -17.42
N GLU A 994 33.12 41.60 -18.53
CA GLU A 994 32.50 42.01 -19.81
C GLU A 994 31.61 40.91 -20.41
N ILE A 995 32.17 39.71 -20.59
CA ILE A 995 31.44 38.53 -21.09
C ILE A 995 30.32 38.15 -20.12
N LEU A 996 30.58 38.24 -18.81
CA LEU A 996 29.60 37.95 -17.77
C LEU A 996 28.36 38.85 -17.88
N ALA A 997 28.56 40.17 -18.03
CA ALA A 997 27.48 41.13 -18.17
C ALA A 997 26.66 40.87 -19.45
N GLN A 998 27.34 40.51 -20.55
CA GLN A 998 26.67 40.18 -21.82
C GLN A 998 25.78 38.95 -21.69
N ILE A 999 26.29 37.85 -21.11
CA ILE A 999 25.52 36.62 -20.87
C ILE A 999 24.26 36.92 -20.07
N ILE A 1000 24.38 37.64 -18.95
CA ILE A 1000 23.23 37.96 -18.09
C ILE A 1000 22.20 38.81 -18.84
N THR A 1001 22.66 39.82 -19.58
CA THR A 1001 21.79 40.77 -20.30
C THR A 1001 21.00 40.08 -21.42
N GLU A 1002 21.65 39.21 -22.20
CA GLU A 1002 21.02 38.58 -23.37
C GLU A 1002 20.16 37.35 -23.01
N SER A 1003 20.47 36.67 -21.90
CA SER A 1003 19.74 35.47 -21.44
C SER A 1003 18.21 35.63 -21.41
N THR A 1004 17.72 36.83 -21.12
CA THR A 1004 16.29 37.14 -20.96
C THR A 1004 15.49 36.94 -22.25
N LYS A 1005 16.16 36.93 -23.42
CA LYS A 1005 15.53 36.70 -24.74
C LYS A 1005 15.42 35.22 -25.10
N HIS A 1006 16.16 34.36 -24.41
CA HIS A 1006 16.32 32.94 -24.73
C HIS A 1006 15.73 31.99 -23.68
N LEU A 1007 15.26 32.53 -22.54
CA LEU A 1007 14.60 31.74 -21.50
C LEU A 1007 13.09 31.61 -21.74
N VAL A 1008 12.55 30.44 -21.43
CA VAL A 1008 11.09 30.26 -21.23
C VAL A 1008 10.64 31.03 -19.98
N PRO A 1009 9.33 31.31 -19.81
CA PRO A 1009 8.80 31.82 -18.53
C PRO A 1009 9.20 30.90 -17.36
N ASN A 1010 9.65 31.48 -16.24
CA ASN A 1010 10.24 30.76 -15.09
C ASN A 1010 11.55 30.02 -15.42
N GLY A 1011 12.23 30.43 -16.49
CA GLY A 1011 13.54 29.96 -16.91
C GLY A 1011 14.66 30.38 -15.95
N LYS A 1012 15.81 29.73 -16.10
CA LYS A 1012 16.90 29.76 -15.11
C LYS A 1012 18.25 29.98 -15.76
N LEU A 1013 19.09 30.77 -15.12
CA LEU A 1013 20.45 31.08 -15.54
C LEU A 1013 21.43 30.80 -14.40
N PHE A 1014 22.41 29.94 -14.64
CA PHE A 1014 23.42 29.56 -13.65
C PHE A 1014 24.84 29.73 -14.23
N ILE A 1015 25.65 30.52 -13.53
CA ILE A 1015 26.97 30.95 -14.01
C ILE A 1015 28.00 30.75 -12.88
N VAL A 1016 29.18 30.29 -13.23
CA VAL A 1016 30.38 30.31 -12.36
C VAL A 1016 31.30 31.45 -12.80
N SER A 1017 31.89 32.20 -11.85
CA SER A 1017 32.71 33.36 -12.15
C SER A 1017 33.64 33.77 -11.00
N ASP A 1018 34.66 34.57 -11.31
CA ASP A 1018 35.37 35.38 -10.33
C ASP A 1018 34.57 36.68 -10.08
N LEU A 1019 34.02 36.78 -8.88
CA LEU A 1019 33.19 37.87 -8.42
C LEU A 1019 34.05 39.06 -7.95
N VAL A 1020 34.05 40.13 -8.73
CA VAL A 1020 34.86 41.33 -8.49
C VAL A 1020 34.11 42.33 -7.60
N ASN A 1021 34.70 42.70 -6.46
CA ASN A 1021 34.11 43.62 -5.48
C ASN A 1021 32.70 43.17 -5.07
N ILE A 1022 32.60 41.99 -4.45
CA ILE A 1022 31.34 41.29 -4.18
C ILE A 1022 30.24 42.16 -3.54
N GLN A 1023 30.62 43.14 -2.71
CA GLN A 1023 29.71 44.06 -2.04
C GLN A 1023 28.88 44.93 -3.01
N GLN A 1024 29.25 44.98 -4.29
CA GLN A 1024 28.56 45.73 -5.34
C GLN A 1024 27.56 44.89 -6.16
N TYR A 1025 27.50 43.57 -5.95
CA TYR A 1025 26.75 42.68 -6.86
C TYR A 1025 25.24 42.85 -6.85
N GLU A 1026 24.65 43.36 -5.76
CA GLU A 1026 23.23 43.72 -5.76
C GLU A 1026 22.96 44.76 -6.87
N SER A 1027 23.72 45.87 -6.87
CA SER A 1027 23.58 46.93 -7.88
C SER A 1027 23.97 46.48 -9.30
N LYS A 1028 25.04 45.67 -9.44
CA LYS A 1028 25.48 45.15 -10.74
C LYS A 1028 24.40 44.25 -11.37
N LEU A 1029 23.81 43.35 -10.59
CA LEU A 1029 22.76 42.46 -11.07
C LEU A 1029 21.43 43.18 -11.30
N GLU A 1030 21.15 44.29 -10.63
CA GLU A 1030 20.03 45.18 -10.98
C GLU A 1030 20.23 45.83 -12.35
N GLN A 1031 21.46 46.20 -12.70
CA GLN A 1031 21.79 46.81 -13.98
C GLN A 1031 21.78 45.79 -15.15
N TRP A 1032 22.38 44.61 -14.96
CA TRP A 1032 22.54 43.62 -16.04
C TRP A 1032 21.26 42.81 -16.31
N TRP A 1033 20.46 42.52 -15.28
CA TRP A 1033 19.25 41.72 -15.45
C TRP A 1033 18.07 42.57 -15.94
N GLN A 1034 17.71 42.43 -17.22
CA GLN A 1034 16.59 43.14 -17.86
C GLN A 1034 15.31 42.29 -17.97
N GLY A 1035 15.26 41.13 -17.30
CA GLY A 1035 14.25 40.09 -17.50
C GLY A 1035 13.00 40.17 -16.61
N GLY A 1036 12.77 41.31 -15.95
CA GLY A 1036 11.68 41.47 -14.97
C GLY A 1036 12.01 40.90 -13.59
N ALA A 1037 11.00 40.48 -12.83
CA ALA A 1037 11.19 39.97 -11.47
C ALA A 1037 11.93 38.62 -11.45
N ALA A 1038 12.87 38.49 -10.52
CA ALA A 1038 13.68 37.28 -10.37
C ALA A 1038 14.17 37.11 -8.93
N TYR A 1039 14.44 35.88 -8.55
CA TYR A 1039 15.26 35.56 -7.38
C TYR A 1039 16.72 35.46 -7.81
N LYS A 1040 17.57 36.26 -7.18
CA LYS A 1040 19.01 36.36 -7.46
C LYS A 1040 19.78 35.91 -6.23
N LEU A 1041 20.56 34.85 -6.37
CA LEU A 1041 21.41 34.29 -5.32
C LEU A 1041 22.87 34.34 -5.77
N VAL A 1042 23.72 34.95 -4.96
CA VAL A 1042 25.17 34.94 -5.14
C VAL A 1042 25.81 34.08 -4.06
N LEU A 1043 26.50 33.02 -4.47
CA LEU A 1043 27.28 32.16 -3.60
C LEU A 1043 28.74 32.49 -3.79
N SER A 1044 29.45 32.80 -2.71
CA SER A 1044 30.85 33.19 -2.75
C SER A 1044 31.72 32.31 -1.88
N THR A 1045 33.00 32.26 -2.23
CA THR A 1045 34.07 31.67 -1.42
C THR A 1045 34.98 32.80 -0.88
N ALA A 1046 36.05 32.45 -0.17
CA ALA A 1046 36.91 33.40 0.53
C ALA A 1046 37.48 34.55 -0.34
N ASP A 1047 37.68 35.71 0.28
CA ASP A 1047 38.25 36.92 -0.33
C ASP A 1047 39.72 36.73 -0.71
N ARG A 1048 40.10 37.16 -1.93
CA ARG A 1048 41.50 37.35 -2.33
C ARG A 1048 41.76 38.84 -2.56
N ASN A 1049 42.74 39.39 -1.86
CA ASN A 1049 43.28 40.72 -2.15
C ASN A 1049 44.25 40.66 -3.34
N ASP A 1050 44.74 41.82 -3.76
CA ASP A 1050 45.75 42.01 -4.80
C ASP A 1050 46.87 40.95 -4.78
N ILE A 1051 47.55 40.73 -3.65
CA ILE A 1051 48.66 39.77 -3.56
C ILE A 1051 48.18 38.32 -3.65
N LEU A 1052 47.15 37.95 -2.89
CA LEU A 1052 46.63 36.57 -2.86
C LEU A 1052 46.03 36.14 -4.21
N PHE A 1053 45.53 37.11 -4.98
CA PHE A 1053 45.01 36.90 -6.33
C PHE A 1053 46.12 36.88 -7.38
N SER A 1054 47.02 37.86 -7.39
CA SER A 1054 48.01 38.03 -8.47
C SER A 1054 49.09 36.96 -8.46
N VAL A 1055 49.63 36.58 -7.30
CA VAL A 1055 50.82 35.70 -7.27
C VAL A 1055 50.60 34.33 -7.94
N PRO A 1056 49.47 33.62 -7.76
CA PRO A 1056 49.19 32.38 -8.49
C PRO A 1056 49.26 32.49 -10.02
N HIS A 1057 49.10 33.69 -10.58
CA HIS A 1057 49.11 33.93 -12.04
C HIS A 1057 50.48 34.37 -12.59
N CYS A 1058 51.45 34.70 -11.73
CA CYS A 1058 52.80 35.15 -12.11
C CYS A 1058 53.84 34.02 -12.12
N HIS A 1059 53.45 32.78 -11.82
CA HIS A 1059 54.38 31.66 -11.67
C HIS A 1059 54.41 30.77 -12.91
N THR A 1060 55.59 30.67 -13.54
CA THR A 1060 55.89 29.64 -14.54
C THR A 1060 56.85 28.62 -13.93
N ALA A 1061 56.52 27.32 -14.00
CA ALA A 1061 57.34 26.29 -13.36
C ALA A 1061 58.67 26.08 -14.11
N PHE A 1062 59.79 26.31 -13.41
CA PHE A 1062 61.17 26.19 -13.89
C PHE A 1062 61.56 27.19 -15.02
N ASN A 1063 62.83 27.61 -15.08
CA ASN A 1063 63.38 28.58 -16.04
C ASN A 1063 62.86 30.04 -16.00
N GLN A 1064 61.92 30.39 -15.12
CA GLN A 1064 61.58 31.80 -14.83
C GLN A 1064 62.65 32.43 -13.92
N THR A 1065 63.24 33.54 -14.34
CA THR A 1065 64.16 34.31 -13.49
C THR A 1065 63.39 35.13 -12.45
N TRP A 1066 64.02 35.43 -11.32
CA TRP A 1066 63.46 36.32 -10.28
C TRP A 1066 63.03 37.68 -10.85
N GLN A 1067 63.76 38.20 -11.84
CA GLN A 1067 63.42 39.47 -12.50
C GLN A 1067 62.17 39.36 -13.36
N GLN A 1068 62.00 38.28 -14.13
CA GLN A 1068 60.78 38.03 -14.92
C GLN A 1068 59.55 37.89 -14.02
N TYR A 1069 59.67 37.13 -12.93
CA TYR A 1069 58.61 37.00 -11.92
C TYR A 1069 58.16 38.37 -11.36
N ASN A 1070 59.10 39.23 -10.96
CA ASN A 1070 58.74 40.54 -10.43
C ASN A 1070 58.09 41.45 -11.48
N ILE A 1071 58.52 41.38 -12.74
CA ILE A 1071 57.89 42.15 -13.84
C ILE A 1071 56.44 41.71 -14.04
N GLU A 1072 56.18 40.40 -14.06
CA GLU A 1072 54.83 39.86 -14.18
C GLU A 1072 53.99 40.26 -12.95
N LEU A 1073 54.53 40.12 -11.74
CA LEU A 1073 53.84 40.52 -10.51
C LEU A 1073 53.46 42.01 -10.51
N ASP A 1074 54.38 42.89 -10.91
CA ASP A 1074 54.12 44.32 -11.03
C ASP A 1074 52.99 44.61 -12.04
N GLN A 1075 52.93 43.88 -13.17
CA GLN A 1075 51.85 44.03 -14.16
C GLN A 1075 50.49 43.63 -13.60
N TRP A 1076 50.41 42.50 -12.89
CA TRP A 1076 49.18 42.02 -12.28
C TRP A 1076 48.69 42.94 -11.15
N LEU A 1077 49.59 43.41 -10.27
CA LEU A 1077 49.27 44.38 -9.22
C LEU A 1077 48.84 45.73 -9.80
N GLN A 1078 49.50 46.18 -10.88
CA GLN A 1078 49.13 47.42 -11.55
C GLN A 1078 47.73 47.32 -12.16
N ASN A 1079 47.34 46.19 -12.76
CA ASN A 1079 45.98 45.99 -13.22
C ASN A 1079 44.96 46.16 -12.08
N PHE A 1080 45.26 45.59 -10.91
CA PHE A 1080 44.42 45.71 -9.71
C PHE A 1080 44.21 47.17 -9.29
N HIS A 1081 45.28 47.96 -9.26
CA HIS A 1081 45.25 49.35 -8.85
C HIS A 1081 44.58 50.28 -9.88
N THR A 1082 44.82 50.08 -11.18
CA THR A 1082 44.33 50.99 -12.23
C THR A 1082 42.85 50.79 -12.56
N THR A 1083 42.32 49.58 -12.35
CA THR A 1083 40.92 49.24 -12.63
C THR A 1083 40.00 49.35 -11.41
N GLY A 1084 40.57 49.63 -10.22
CA GLY A 1084 39.79 49.81 -8.98
C GLY A 1084 39.32 48.51 -8.34
N LEU A 1085 40.01 47.39 -8.61
CA LEU A 1085 39.78 46.11 -7.95
C LEU A 1085 40.19 46.20 -6.48
N ARG A 1086 39.34 45.70 -5.56
CA ARG A 1086 39.62 45.64 -4.13
C ARG A 1086 39.67 44.21 -3.62
N THR A 1087 38.72 43.38 -4.04
CA THR A 1087 38.64 41.96 -3.72
C THR A 1087 38.14 41.15 -4.90
N VAL A 1088 38.62 39.91 -5.02
CA VAL A 1088 38.16 38.93 -6.02
C VAL A 1088 37.79 37.62 -5.34
N ASN A 1089 36.52 37.25 -5.44
CA ASN A 1089 35.96 36.04 -4.83
C ASN A 1089 35.61 35.02 -5.90
N PHE A 1090 36.00 33.76 -5.77
CA PHE A 1090 35.46 32.73 -6.66
C PHE A 1090 34.03 32.39 -6.25
N GLY A 1091 33.08 32.27 -7.18
CA GLY A 1091 31.67 32.03 -6.82
C GLY A 1091 30.71 31.75 -7.97
N TYR A 1092 29.41 31.79 -7.64
CA TYR A 1092 28.30 31.43 -8.51
C TYR A 1092 27.20 32.48 -8.50
N ILE A 1093 26.64 32.76 -9.67
CA ILE A 1093 25.50 33.65 -9.87
C ILE A 1093 24.33 32.80 -10.35
N LEU A 1094 23.24 32.84 -9.58
CA LEU A 1094 22.08 31.98 -9.78
C LEU A 1094 20.83 32.84 -9.89
N ILE A 1095 20.17 32.82 -11.04
CA ILE A 1095 18.99 33.64 -11.33
C ILE A 1095 17.82 32.75 -11.75
N CYS A 1096 16.69 32.89 -11.06
CA CYS A 1096 15.42 32.25 -11.41
C CYS A 1096 14.37 33.32 -11.70
N GLN A 1097 13.85 33.36 -12.92
CA GLN A 1097 12.77 34.28 -13.30
C GLN A 1097 11.47 33.91 -12.57
N VAL A 1098 10.68 34.91 -12.16
CA VAL A 1098 9.37 34.72 -11.49
C VAL A 1098 8.35 35.76 -11.94
N ASP A 1099 7.06 35.46 -11.73
CA ASP A 1099 5.94 36.34 -12.10
C ASP A 1099 5.55 37.38 -11.01
N SER A 1100 6.24 37.42 -9.85
CA SER A 1100 5.87 38.18 -8.63
C SER A 1100 6.63 39.51 -8.46
N ILE A 1101 5.99 40.57 -7.95
CA ILE A 1101 6.54 41.96 -7.86
C ILE A 1101 7.07 42.31 -6.44
N ARG A 1102 7.50 41.34 -5.61
CA ARG A 1102 7.89 41.59 -4.20
C ARG A 1102 9.38 41.97 -3.97
N THR A 1103 9.67 42.54 -2.79
CA THR A 1103 10.66 43.62 -2.54
C THR A 1103 12.10 43.27 -2.19
N ARG A 1104 12.49 42.01 -1.95
CA ARG A 1104 13.91 41.62 -1.76
C ARG A 1104 14.30 40.53 -2.75
N SER A 1105 14.93 40.92 -3.85
CA SER A 1105 15.28 40.01 -4.97
C SER A 1105 16.68 39.40 -4.86
N TYR A 1106 17.56 39.97 -4.04
CA TYR A 1106 18.97 39.61 -3.92
C TYR A 1106 19.30 39.01 -2.54
N TYR A 1107 20.11 37.95 -2.54
CA TYR A 1107 20.77 37.44 -1.33
C TYR A 1107 22.18 36.97 -1.68
N SER A 1108 23.13 37.21 -0.77
CA SER A 1108 24.50 36.73 -0.89
C SER A 1108 24.90 35.96 0.36
N ARG A 1109 25.67 34.90 0.18
CA ARG A 1109 26.23 34.12 1.28
C ARG A 1109 27.57 33.50 0.91
N THR A 1110 28.34 33.19 1.94
CA THR A 1110 29.59 32.43 1.80
C THR A 1110 29.29 30.93 1.90
N ILE A 1111 30.00 30.15 1.10
CA ILE A 1111 29.99 28.69 1.11
C ILE A 1111 31.43 28.18 1.08
N HIS A 1112 31.63 26.92 1.45
CA HIS A 1112 32.87 26.25 1.08
C HIS A 1112 32.88 25.97 -0.42
N ASN A 1113 34.05 25.97 -1.05
CA ASN A 1113 34.16 25.60 -2.46
C ASN A 1113 33.58 24.18 -2.65
N PRO A 1114 32.52 24.00 -3.48
CA PRO A 1114 31.86 22.71 -3.62
C PRO A 1114 32.81 21.65 -4.19
N ASN A 1115 33.14 20.66 -3.36
CA ASN A 1115 33.83 19.44 -3.76
C ASN A 1115 32.89 18.23 -3.83
N GLN A 1116 31.60 18.47 -3.62
CA GLN A 1116 30.50 17.52 -3.71
C GLN A 1116 29.21 18.26 -4.06
N PRO A 1117 28.17 17.57 -4.57
CA PRO A 1117 26.92 18.20 -5.00
C PRO A 1117 26.21 18.98 -3.89
N ILE A 1118 25.87 20.25 -4.16
CA ILE A 1118 25.03 21.12 -3.30
C ILE A 1118 23.75 21.60 -4.01
N HIS A 1119 23.56 21.23 -5.29
CA HIS A 1119 22.48 21.72 -6.13
C HIS A 1119 21.06 21.48 -5.55
N GLN A 1120 20.89 20.50 -4.66
CA GLN A 1120 19.63 20.26 -3.95
C GLN A 1120 19.31 21.37 -2.94
N TYR A 1121 20.31 21.87 -2.20
CA TYR A 1121 20.11 23.00 -1.27
C TYR A 1121 19.84 24.29 -2.01
N VAL A 1122 20.46 24.48 -3.19
CA VAL A 1122 20.18 25.61 -4.07
C VAL A 1122 18.76 25.53 -4.62
N GLN A 1123 18.33 24.34 -5.05
CA GLN A 1123 16.96 24.11 -5.50
C GLN A 1123 15.95 24.40 -4.37
N GLU A 1124 16.23 23.90 -3.16
CA GLU A 1124 15.43 24.13 -1.95
C GLU A 1124 15.32 25.62 -1.63
N TYR A 1125 16.42 26.38 -1.70
CA TYR A 1125 16.40 27.83 -1.51
C TYR A 1125 15.36 28.52 -2.41
N PHE A 1126 15.34 28.22 -3.71
CA PHE A 1126 14.36 28.81 -4.63
C PHE A 1126 12.92 28.37 -4.34
N GLN A 1127 12.71 27.13 -3.90
CA GLN A 1127 11.39 26.63 -3.49
C GLN A 1127 10.90 27.33 -2.21
N GLN A 1128 11.76 27.48 -1.21
CA GLN A 1128 11.46 28.17 0.05
C GLN A 1128 11.14 29.65 -0.18
N ARG A 1129 11.86 30.30 -1.10
CA ARG A 1129 11.56 31.66 -1.55
C ARG A 1129 10.17 31.80 -2.13
N GLN A 1130 9.75 30.84 -2.95
CA GLN A 1130 8.40 30.81 -3.52
C GLN A 1130 7.34 30.62 -2.41
N LEU A 1131 7.53 29.67 -1.49
CA LEU A 1131 6.62 29.42 -0.36
C LEU A 1131 6.43 30.65 0.54
N LEU A 1132 7.49 31.42 0.77
CA LEU A 1132 7.44 32.66 1.57
C LEU A 1132 6.53 33.74 0.96
N GLU A 1133 6.22 33.64 -0.33
CA GLU A 1133 5.36 34.59 -1.05
C GLU A 1133 3.92 34.11 -1.22
N GLU A 1134 3.63 32.84 -0.92
CA GLU A 1134 2.30 32.25 -1.03
C GLU A 1134 1.32 32.77 0.05
N GLN A 1135 0.03 32.81 -0.29
CA GLN A 1135 -1.02 33.30 0.63
C GLN A 1135 -1.21 32.40 1.88
N GLN A 1136 -0.72 31.16 1.85
CA GLN A 1136 -0.89 30.16 2.91
C GLN A 1136 0.31 30.03 3.85
N ILE A 1137 1.29 30.93 3.80
CA ILE A 1137 2.50 30.88 4.64
C ILE A 1137 2.19 30.71 6.15
N SER A 1138 1.09 31.27 6.65
CA SER A 1138 0.65 31.15 8.04
C SER A 1138 0.43 29.70 8.50
N ASP A 1139 0.11 28.81 7.55
CA ASP A 1139 -0.14 27.39 7.79
C ASP A 1139 1.10 26.51 7.62
N CYS A 1140 2.19 27.04 7.07
CA CYS A 1140 3.47 26.34 7.03
C CYS A 1140 4.04 26.14 8.44
N PHE A 1141 4.77 25.06 8.64
CA PHE A 1141 5.54 24.77 9.84
C PHE A 1141 7.01 25.09 9.63
N LEU A 1142 7.67 25.53 10.71
CA LEU A 1142 9.10 25.81 10.75
C LEU A 1142 9.85 24.56 11.21
N VAL A 1143 10.82 24.11 10.42
CA VAL A 1143 11.66 22.95 10.73
C VAL A 1143 13.13 23.28 10.53
N MET A 1144 14.01 22.69 11.34
CA MET A 1144 15.46 22.88 11.24
C MET A 1144 16.07 21.88 10.25
N SER A 1145 17.06 22.33 9.47
CA SER A 1145 17.79 21.48 8.53
C SER A 1145 18.39 20.24 9.23
N PRO A 1146 18.18 19.03 8.70
CA PRO A 1146 18.63 17.79 9.33
C PRO A 1146 20.15 17.60 9.29
N ASP A 1147 20.89 18.38 8.50
CA ASP A 1147 22.36 18.26 8.33
C ASP A 1147 23.17 19.10 9.32
N LEU A 1148 22.51 19.98 10.06
CA LEU A 1148 23.17 20.87 11.00
C LEU A 1148 23.32 20.21 12.38
N ARG A 1149 24.47 20.46 13.01
CA ARG A 1149 24.81 19.96 14.34
C ARG A 1149 25.29 21.12 15.21
N PHE A 1150 25.04 21.00 16.50
CA PHE A 1150 25.58 21.92 17.50
C PHE A 1150 26.89 21.38 18.06
N ARG A 1151 27.93 22.20 18.10
CA ARG A 1151 29.13 21.98 18.91
C ARG A 1151 29.07 22.92 20.10
N LEU A 1152 29.32 22.38 21.29
CA LEU A 1152 29.43 23.16 22.52
C LEU A 1152 30.85 22.98 23.06
N GLU A 1153 31.63 24.06 23.07
CA GLU A 1153 32.92 24.09 23.74
C GLU A 1153 32.81 24.94 25.01
N ILE A 1154 33.34 24.41 26.10
CA ILE A 1154 33.37 25.12 27.39
C ILE A 1154 34.83 25.47 27.64
N SER A 1155 35.12 26.78 27.69
CA SER A 1155 36.45 27.25 28.06
C SER A 1155 36.81 26.70 29.44
N PRO A 1156 37.88 25.89 29.56
CA PRO A 1156 38.29 25.32 30.85
C PRO A 1156 38.81 26.39 31.83
N THR A 1157 39.03 27.63 31.37
CA THR A 1157 39.58 28.72 32.18
C THR A 1157 38.53 29.76 32.57
N THR A 1158 37.62 30.14 31.67
CA THR A 1158 36.58 31.14 31.93
C THR A 1158 35.22 30.54 32.25
N GLY A 1159 35.01 29.25 31.92
CA GLY A 1159 33.71 28.58 32.03
C GLY A 1159 32.69 29.07 31.00
N GLU A 1160 33.08 29.99 30.10
CA GLU A 1160 32.23 30.51 29.04
C GLU A 1160 31.98 29.43 27.98
N ARG A 1161 30.77 29.47 27.41
CA ARG A 1161 30.29 28.51 26.42
C ARG A 1161 30.37 29.14 25.04
N GLU A 1162 31.11 28.52 24.15
CA GLU A 1162 31.06 28.81 22.72
C GLU A 1162 30.16 27.78 22.03
N ILE A 1163 29.20 28.29 21.25
CA ILE A 1163 28.21 27.47 20.56
C ILE A 1163 28.37 27.67 19.07
N GLU A 1164 28.67 26.60 18.36
CA GLU A 1164 28.79 26.59 16.91
C GLU A 1164 27.67 25.75 16.31
N LEU A 1165 27.10 26.24 15.21
CA LEU A 1165 26.24 25.49 14.32
C LEU A 1165 27.04 25.17 13.06
N PHE A 1166 27.24 23.91 12.77
CA PHE A 1166 28.09 23.48 11.66
C PHE A 1166 27.51 22.25 10.98
N SER A 1167 27.96 21.99 9.75
CA SER A 1167 27.75 20.70 9.10
C SER A 1167 29.10 20.01 8.90
N PRO A 1168 29.29 18.75 9.37
CA PRO A 1168 30.60 18.09 9.31
C PRO A 1168 31.12 17.86 7.89
N ASN A 1169 30.21 17.63 6.94
CA ASN A 1169 30.54 17.15 5.59
C ASN A 1169 29.65 17.78 4.51
N ASN A 1170 29.18 19.03 4.65
CA ASN A 1170 28.35 19.68 3.64
C ASN A 1170 28.88 21.08 3.29
N PRO A 1171 29.37 21.31 2.05
CA PRO A 1171 30.02 22.57 1.69
C PRO A 1171 29.01 23.72 1.48
N TYR A 1172 27.71 23.43 1.45
CA TYR A 1172 26.66 24.45 1.44
C TYR A 1172 26.63 25.26 2.74
N PHE A 1173 27.02 24.66 3.87
CA PHE A 1173 27.03 25.31 5.18
C PHE A 1173 28.46 25.63 5.61
N THR A 1174 28.70 26.87 6.02
CA THR A 1174 29.89 27.27 6.77
C THR A 1174 29.69 26.95 8.25
N THR A 1175 30.66 27.31 9.09
CA THR A 1175 30.46 27.29 10.55
C THR A 1175 29.83 28.61 10.99
N TYR A 1176 28.79 28.54 11.80
CA TYR A 1176 28.12 29.70 12.35
C TYR A 1176 28.35 29.76 13.87
N GLN A 1177 28.93 30.84 14.37
CA GLN A 1177 28.95 31.12 15.80
C GLN A 1177 27.59 31.68 16.21
N ILE A 1178 26.93 31.05 17.18
CA ILE A 1178 25.58 31.43 17.61
C ILE A 1178 25.53 31.80 19.08
N SER A 1179 24.71 32.80 19.39
CA SER A 1179 24.37 33.14 20.78
C SER A 1179 23.63 31.99 21.49
N GLU A 1180 23.73 31.94 22.82
CA GLU A 1180 22.92 31.04 23.67
C GLU A 1180 21.40 31.22 23.43
N GLN A 1181 20.93 32.42 23.11
CA GLN A 1181 19.53 32.66 22.76
C GLN A 1181 19.15 32.04 21.41
N MET A 1182 20.00 32.17 20.39
CA MET A 1182 19.78 31.56 19.08
C MET A 1182 19.79 30.02 19.18
N TYR A 1183 20.71 29.46 19.96
CA TYR A 1183 20.75 28.04 20.27
C TYR A 1183 19.42 27.54 20.86
N ARG A 1184 18.89 28.22 21.89
CA ARG A 1184 17.61 27.85 22.50
C ARG A 1184 16.43 27.97 21.55
N MET A 1185 16.41 29.00 20.71
CA MET A 1185 15.35 29.19 19.71
C MET A 1185 15.36 28.05 18.68
N LEU A 1186 16.53 27.74 18.12
CA LEU A 1186 16.67 26.63 17.15
C LEU A 1186 16.36 25.29 17.80
N GLN A 1187 16.75 25.08 19.06
CA GLN A 1187 16.34 23.90 19.81
C GLN A 1187 14.83 23.82 20.00
N ASP A 1188 14.16 24.90 20.39
CA ASP A 1188 12.70 24.87 20.54
C ASP A 1188 12.02 24.57 19.20
N ILE A 1189 12.40 25.26 18.12
CA ILE A 1189 11.87 25.00 16.77
C ILE A 1189 12.12 23.55 16.35
N ASN A 1190 13.31 23.02 16.59
CA ASN A 1190 13.63 21.62 16.26
C ASN A 1190 12.77 20.62 17.06
N HIS A 1191 12.40 20.95 18.29
CA HIS A 1191 11.57 20.08 19.14
C HIS A 1191 10.07 20.29 18.97
N SER A 1192 9.61 21.51 18.69
CA SER A 1192 8.19 21.90 18.70
C SER A 1192 7.61 22.01 17.28
N GLN A 1193 8.48 22.22 16.29
CA GLN A 1193 8.18 22.38 14.87
C GLN A 1193 6.91 23.23 14.66
N PRO A 1194 6.94 24.50 15.11
CA PRO A 1194 5.75 25.32 15.25
C PRO A 1194 5.25 25.81 13.88
N LYS A 1195 3.96 26.15 13.78
CA LYS A 1195 3.47 26.91 12.62
C LYS A 1195 4.19 28.26 12.54
N TRP A 1196 4.42 28.74 11.31
CA TRP A 1196 4.96 30.06 11.00
C TRP A 1196 4.29 31.13 11.84
N GLN A 1197 2.95 31.21 11.85
CA GLN A 1197 2.20 32.21 12.61
C GLN A 1197 2.44 32.19 14.13
N ALA A 1198 2.87 31.06 14.71
CA ALA A 1198 3.14 30.95 16.14
C ALA A 1198 4.49 31.57 16.53
N TYR A 1199 5.39 31.72 15.56
CA TYR A 1199 6.76 32.20 15.78
C TYR A 1199 7.05 33.52 15.04
N ALA A 1200 6.46 33.74 13.87
CA ALA A 1200 6.60 34.92 13.03
C ALA A 1200 5.79 36.12 13.56
N THR A 1201 6.18 36.58 14.75
CA THR A 1201 5.75 37.88 15.27
C THR A 1201 6.54 39.01 14.59
N ALA A 1202 6.07 40.25 14.72
CA ALA A 1202 6.76 41.43 14.15
C ALA A 1202 8.22 41.59 14.60
N ILE A 1203 8.64 40.92 15.67
CA ILE A 1203 10.01 41.00 16.23
C ILE A 1203 10.89 39.82 15.73
N ASN A 1204 10.30 38.66 15.43
CA ASN A 1204 11.02 37.43 15.05
C ASN A 1204 11.11 37.21 13.54
N GLN A 1205 10.22 37.85 12.78
CA GLN A 1205 10.02 37.55 11.36
C GLN A 1205 11.28 37.75 10.51
N ASP A 1206 12.05 38.82 10.75
CA ASP A 1206 13.29 39.08 10.02
C ASP A 1206 14.35 38.00 10.27
N TRP A 1207 14.48 37.52 11.51
CA TRP A 1207 15.38 36.42 11.84
C TRP A 1207 14.95 35.10 11.20
N LEU A 1208 13.64 34.84 11.12
CA LEU A 1208 13.13 33.64 10.45
C LEU A 1208 13.43 33.68 8.94
N TYR A 1209 13.26 34.84 8.29
CA TYR A 1209 13.67 35.00 6.89
C TYR A 1209 15.16 34.75 6.70
N GLU A 1210 16.01 35.33 7.55
CA GLU A 1210 17.46 35.16 7.47
C GLU A 1210 17.86 33.70 7.66
N LEU A 1211 17.28 32.99 8.63
CA LEU A 1211 17.54 31.57 8.86
C LEU A 1211 17.05 30.69 7.70
N ILE A 1212 15.93 31.04 7.05
CA ILE A 1212 15.45 30.34 5.85
C ILE A 1212 16.37 30.59 4.66
N TYR A 1213 16.82 31.82 4.44
CA TYR A 1213 17.74 32.14 3.34
C TYR A 1213 19.12 31.50 3.52
N LYS A 1214 19.57 31.32 4.76
CA LYS A 1214 20.76 30.51 5.09
C LYS A 1214 20.53 29.00 4.99
N GLY A 1215 19.29 28.54 4.79
CA GLY A 1215 18.93 27.11 4.76
C GLY A 1215 19.04 26.43 6.12
N ILE A 1216 19.08 27.20 7.21
CA ILE A 1216 19.10 26.68 8.59
C ILE A 1216 17.71 26.20 9.00
N LEU A 1217 16.69 26.96 8.61
CA LEU A 1217 15.29 26.59 8.74
C LEU A 1217 14.65 26.42 7.36
N TYR A 1218 13.58 25.64 7.28
CA TYR A 1218 12.74 25.53 6.09
C TYR A 1218 11.25 25.53 6.48
N LEU A 1219 10.43 25.99 5.55
CA LEU A 1219 8.98 25.93 5.61
C LEU A 1219 8.48 24.63 5.01
N THR A 1220 7.45 24.09 5.65
CA THR A 1220 6.75 22.92 5.13
C THR A 1220 5.26 23.06 5.39
N LEU A 1221 4.41 22.82 4.39
CA LEU A 1221 2.95 22.73 4.59
C LEU A 1221 2.56 21.44 5.33
N GLU A 1222 3.53 20.55 5.54
CA GLU A 1222 3.40 19.26 6.16
C GLU A 1222 3.39 19.40 7.69
N ALA A 1223 2.33 18.93 8.35
CA ALA A 1223 2.25 19.01 9.81
C ALA A 1223 3.30 18.09 10.48
N PRO A 1224 4.14 18.61 11.38
CA PRO A 1224 5.25 17.89 11.99
C PRO A 1224 4.82 16.82 13.01
N ALA A 1225 5.67 15.79 13.18
CA ALA A 1225 5.39 14.56 13.93
C ALA A 1225 5.50 14.66 15.47
N VAL A 1226 5.39 15.86 16.06
CA VAL A 1226 5.65 16.08 17.49
C VAL A 1226 4.40 15.89 18.37
N ASN A 1227 4.62 15.22 19.51
CA ASN A 1227 3.67 14.99 20.60
C ASN A 1227 2.93 16.26 21.06
N ARG A 1228 1.63 16.38 20.73
CA ARG A 1228 0.76 17.55 20.99
C ARG A 1228 0.52 17.87 22.48
N ASN A 1229 1.06 17.07 23.41
CA ASN A 1229 0.87 17.25 24.86
C ASN A 1229 1.83 18.25 25.53
N ARG A 1230 2.77 18.87 24.80
CA ARG A 1230 3.59 19.98 25.34
C ARG A 1230 2.99 21.32 24.94
N ARG A 1231 2.56 22.11 25.94
CA ARG A 1231 2.30 23.55 25.75
C ARG A 1231 3.58 24.22 25.24
N LEU A 1232 3.48 24.94 24.11
CA LEU A 1232 4.48 25.91 23.68
C LEU A 1232 4.78 26.86 24.87
N LYS A 1233 6.04 26.90 25.33
CA LYS A 1233 6.49 28.03 26.14
C LYS A 1233 6.58 29.23 25.18
N SER A 1234 6.30 30.44 25.68
CA SER A 1234 6.48 31.66 24.88
C SER A 1234 7.87 31.66 24.22
N PRO A 1235 8.00 32.10 22.96
CA PRO A 1235 9.29 32.13 22.29
C PRO A 1235 10.31 32.91 23.13
N PRO A 1236 11.58 32.49 23.16
CA PRO A 1236 12.62 33.18 23.93
C PRO A 1236 12.72 34.65 23.49
N PRO A 1237 13.07 35.58 24.41
CA PRO A 1237 13.24 36.99 24.07
C PRO A 1237 14.30 37.16 22.97
N THR A 1238 14.02 38.04 22.00
CA THR A 1238 14.88 38.32 20.83
C THR A 1238 16.13 39.12 21.16
N GLU A 1239 16.16 39.73 22.34
CA GLU A 1239 17.27 40.52 22.82
C GLU A 1239 18.49 39.61 23.03
N GLY A 1240 19.50 39.76 22.16
CA GLY A 1240 20.74 38.98 22.18
C GLY A 1240 20.83 37.86 21.14
N LEU A 1241 19.84 37.67 20.26
CA LEU A 1241 19.97 36.78 19.09
C LEU A 1241 21.14 37.26 18.21
N LYS A 1242 22.15 36.39 18.10
CA LYS A 1242 23.29 36.57 17.19
C LYS A 1242 23.59 35.25 16.48
N ILE A 1243 23.87 35.37 15.20
CA ILE A 1243 24.46 34.35 14.34
C ILE A 1243 25.50 35.05 13.47
N GLU A 1244 26.75 34.62 13.62
CA GLU A 1244 27.90 35.17 12.90
C GLU A 1244 28.49 34.06 12.04
N GLU A 1245 28.64 34.32 10.75
CA GLU A 1245 29.24 33.37 9.82
C GLU A 1245 30.76 33.41 10.01
N LEU A 1246 31.34 32.30 10.46
CA LEU A 1246 32.77 32.17 10.62
C LEU A 1246 33.37 31.86 9.24
N GLU A 1247 34.01 32.87 8.66
CA GLU A 1247 34.67 32.74 7.37
C GLU A 1247 35.73 31.63 7.39
N THR A 1248 35.79 30.89 6.30
CA THR A 1248 36.85 29.91 6.11
C THR A 1248 38.08 30.65 5.64
N LYS A 1249 39.16 30.55 6.41
CA LYS A 1249 40.47 31.05 6.01
C LYS A 1249 40.85 30.37 4.69
N THR A 1250 40.81 31.18 3.63
CA THR A 1250 41.35 31.02 2.28
C THR A 1250 41.57 29.59 1.77
N THR A 1251 40.99 29.29 0.60
CA THR A 1251 41.45 28.22 -0.28
C THR A 1251 42.98 28.25 -0.35
N PRO A 1252 43.69 27.11 -0.17
CA PRO A 1252 45.13 27.08 -0.31
C PRO A 1252 45.51 27.72 -1.65
N THR A 1253 46.16 28.88 -1.62
CA THR A 1253 46.73 29.47 -2.83
C THR A 1253 47.88 28.58 -3.27
N CYS A 1254 48.20 28.57 -4.57
CA CYS A 1254 49.34 27.84 -5.12
C CYS A 1254 50.63 28.10 -4.31
N ILE A 1255 50.80 29.30 -3.73
CA ILE A 1255 51.88 29.63 -2.79
C ILE A 1255 51.95 28.68 -1.58
N SER A 1256 50.82 28.38 -0.94
CA SER A 1256 50.82 27.53 0.27
C SER A 1256 51.15 26.06 -0.03
N SER A 1257 50.85 25.60 -1.24
CA SER A 1257 51.27 24.29 -1.76
C SER A 1257 52.69 24.29 -2.36
N TYR A 1258 53.23 25.47 -2.68
CA TYR A 1258 54.60 25.65 -3.19
C TYR A 1258 55.61 25.90 -2.05
N LEU A 1259 55.14 26.43 -0.91
CA LEU A 1259 55.91 26.64 0.32
C LEU A 1259 55.85 25.44 1.29
N ARG A 1260 54.88 24.54 1.14
CA ARG A 1260 54.84 23.22 1.80
C ARG A 1260 55.53 22.19 0.93
#